data_AF-A0A8K0Q7U9-F1
#
_entry.id   AF-A0A8K0Q7U9-F1
#
_cell.length_a   1.000
_cell.length_b   1.000
_cell.length_c   1.000
_cell.angle_alpha   90.00
_cell.angle_beta   90.00
_cell.angle_gamma   90.00
#
_symmetry.space_group_name_H-M   'P 1'
#
loop_
_entity.id
_entity.type
_entity.pdbx_description
1 polymer ?
#
loop_
_entity_poly.entity_id
_entity_poly.type
_entity_poly.pdbx_seq_one_letter_code
_entity_poly.pdbx_strand_id
1 'polypeptide(L)'
;MAFSSRLTAFLSLAPSTVTAALNCRPEGPVVPRPTCLPESPIFHTAASNLTKALDAAVSGSIEAGWAMGNSSFSLVVISHDQEDAGIPIWEYHHLSPENPRGTKSPDRNAQYLIGSISKVTTVYILLKSGIDLDAPVTEFLPTLDDPNSTIQWQNITLRMLASHLGGVPIDGYSEYYSLKDVYLAHGLPPMKDSDYPPCGVAGLNKACSDQQALAGVTKLYPVAPPMNRPKYSNAGFVIIGLTLEKILSDPLNLQDTFPSPVGDKKGVIPPGDSSWGVDSGTNTPAGGLVSSVADMSKFAHALLSRTLDLTTTEIEAWLKPASFAGGPNAMTGMPWEILRLSDLTPDHVHPVAVYGKNGATTAYRSQLSFVDDYGIAMVVLTAGPMQAAPVLVDAMLSTFVSAVYKGSRYQAKKYERDFTSHEKTDTPIKATLSQDEDSLVLSSLHGNGTDLVSDLMDLWRSIMGDFMPEILLPIRIFPTGLSTNSAFNGKPIVREGWHLRPDLMSSFNTDLPGRRLQNQNCWTWTIGDWVHHAGEPLDRMLVDMDEDGGIVGLGFPFLKPGVLVPSMAGGRRAKPAGPKAPTTTLVIDNGADTLKAGFVRGGKIDEPRIIPNCIARDRSRKVYVASDLEKCRDFGEIQFRRPVEKGFIVNWEAQKEVWDHEFFDDNAPMKCDPAATRLILGEPPNGLPMLETNCDQVVFEEYGFSSYYRGIGPTFNAYHDIQGIFQTPKDASTVSNTPSEAVMVIDSGYSHTTITPLLQGRPLQSAIRRLDVGGKVLTNYLTRLISLRHFDMRNDTYIVNEMKELSCYVTSDFKSDMEKSWKGTRGERRPDFVSGGGLAKDYILPDFHTRSQGILCEYEPARHSKARKAAGQSEEDALTLRNERFAVPELIFNPSDGGIRQPGLADLIQDSLNELPAGLWPSMLANIVVVGGNALFDGFIQRLQKEVVQRVPDDCIVRVARPADPITNTWYGGANLANHSQINKLAVTKQEYEEHGAAWVARKFATGLGA
;
A
#
# COMPACT_ATOMS: atom_id res chain seq x y z
N MET A 1 5.88 -42.16 16.12
CA MET A 1 6.18 -41.48 17.40
C MET A 1 7.46 -40.69 17.18
N ALA A 2 7.40 -39.38 16.88
CA ALA A 2 7.12 -38.26 17.79
C ALA A 2 8.33 -37.98 18.70
N PHE A 3 8.77 -36.75 18.98
CA PHE A 3 8.58 -35.39 18.46
C PHE A 3 9.56 -34.56 19.31
N SER A 4 10.16 -33.50 18.78
CA SER A 4 10.28 -32.18 19.45
C SER A 4 11.41 -31.36 18.81
N SER A 5 10.95 -30.49 17.92
CA SER A 5 11.57 -29.29 17.40
C SER A 5 12.02 -28.32 18.51
N ARG A 6 13.11 -27.59 18.25
CA ARG A 6 13.35 -26.26 18.84
C ARG A 6 13.08 -25.23 17.75
N LEU A 7 11.97 -24.51 17.93
CA LEU A 7 11.56 -23.37 17.12
C LEU A 7 12.39 -22.15 17.57
N THR A 8 13.25 -21.64 16.69
CA THR A 8 13.81 -20.29 16.83
C THR A 8 12.92 -19.37 16.01
N ALA A 9 11.95 -18.75 16.67
CA ALA A 9 11.09 -17.74 16.06
C ALA A 9 11.90 -16.45 15.87
N PHE A 10 12.40 -16.22 14.65
CA PHE A 10 12.69 -14.86 14.19
C PHE A 10 11.35 -14.28 13.72
N LEU A 11 10.73 -13.47 14.57
CA LEU A 11 9.65 -12.58 14.17
C LEU A 11 10.20 -11.63 13.10
N SER A 12 9.79 -11.85 11.85
CA SER A 12 9.89 -10.88 10.78
C SER A 12 8.96 -9.72 11.10
N LEU A 13 9.48 -8.69 11.76
CA LEU A 13 8.89 -7.36 11.69
C LEU A 13 9.06 -6.88 10.24
N ALA A 14 8.03 -7.09 9.42
CA ALA A 14 7.89 -6.34 8.18
C ALA A 14 7.82 -4.86 8.57
N PRO A 15 8.71 -3.99 8.07
CA PRO A 15 8.43 -2.57 8.12
C PRO A 15 7.24 -2.36 7.18
N SER A 16 6.09 -2.01 7.76
CA SER A 16 5.00 -1.40 7.02
C SER A 16 5.59 -0.19 6.29
N THR A 17 5.75 -0.31 4.97
CA THR A 17 6.13 0.80 4.11
C THR A 17 4.91 1.73 4.02
N VAL A 18 4.73 2.55 5.04
CA VAL A 18 3.87 3.72 5.00
C VAL A 18 4.40 4.59 3.85
N THR A 19 3.58 4.82 2.83
CA THR A 19 3.86 5.79 1.78
C THR A 19 4.15 7.14 2.44
N ALA A 20 5.28 7.77 2.10
CA ALA A 20 5.75 8.99 2.74
C ALA A 20 4.76 10.18 2.62
N ALA A 21 3.78 10.10 1.71
CA ALA A 21 2.86 11.16 1.32
C ALA A 21 2.00 11.78 2.44
N LEU A 22 1.50 10.98 3.39
CA LEU A 22 0.59 11.48 4.45
C LEU A 22 1.16 11.37 5.86
N ASN A 23 2.37 10.85 6.03
CA ASN A 23 2.95 10.63 7.36
C ASN A 23 3.17 11.95 8.13
N CYS A 24 3.53 13.01 7.42
CA CYS A 24 3.76 14.35 7.96
C CYS A 24 2.73 15.37 7.48
N ARG A 25 1.48 14.97 7.20
CA ARG A 25 0.42 15.93 6.89
C ARG A 25 0.12 16.87 8.08
N PRO A 26 -0.46 18.07 7.85
CA PRO A 26 -1.07 18.85 8.92
C PRO A 26 -2.09 18.04 9.72
N GLU A 27 -2.17 18.28 11.03
CA GLU A 27 -3.20 17.66 11.88
C GLU A 27 -4.61 18.11 11.43
N GLY A 28 -5.59 17.20 11.48
CA GLY A 28 -6.97 17.44 11.04
C GLY A 28 -7.47 16.45 9.98
N PRO A 29 -8.56 16.71 9.27
CA PRO A 29 -9.03 15.86 8.17
C PRO A 29 -8.09 15.87 6.96
N VAL A 30 -7.86 14.70 6.32
CA VAL A 30 -7.17 14.61 5.00
C VAL A 30 -8.02 15.18 3.87
N VAL A 31 -9.32 14.90 3.93
CA VAL A 31 -10.38 15.43 3.07
C VAL A 31 -11.51 15.93 3.96
N PRO A 32 -12.37 16.85 3.50
CA PRO A 32 -13.46 17.39 4.32
C PRO A 32 -14.28 16.30 5.01
N ARG A 33 -14.76 16.62 6.22
CA ARG A 33 -15.67 15.75 6.99
C ARG A 33 -16.88 15.38 6.12
N PRO A 34 -17.36 14.13 6.20
CA PRO A 34 -18.50 13.70 5.40
C PRO A 34 -19.77 14.36 5.95
N THR A 35 -20.67 14.80 5.07
CA THR A 35 -22.00 15.29 5.41
C THR A 35 -23.08 14.30 4.99
N CYS A 36 -24.24 14.33 5.61
CA CYS A 36 -25.32 13.36 5.42
C CYS A 36 -24.86 11.90 5.63
N LEU A 37 -24.00 11.65 6.63
CA LEU A 37 -23.55 10.30 6.95
C LEU A 37 -24.71 9.32 7.25
N PRO A 38 -25.83 9.71 7.90
CA PRO A 38 -26.98 8.83 8.10
C PRO A 38 -27.62 8.30 6.81
N GLU A 39 -27.38 8.93 5.66
CA GLU A 39 -27.94 8.56 4.36
C GLU A 39 -26.92 7.80 3.49
N SER A 40 -25.69 7.62 3.98
CA SER A 40 -24.58 7.07 3.21
C SER A 40 -24.75 5.55 2.98
N PRO A 41 -24.82 5.08 1.72
CA PRO A 41 -24.88 3.65 1.42
C PRO A 41 -23.63 2.89 1.88
N ILE A 42 -22.47 3.57 1.86
CA ILE A 42 -21.19 3.02 2.32
C ILE A 42 -21.27 2.73 3.82
N PHE A 43 -21.79 3.70 4.60
CA PHE A 43 -21.97 3.54 6.03
C PHE A 43 -22.97 2.43 6.36
N HIS A 44 -24.15 2.42 5.72
CA HIS A 44 -25.17 1.39 5.95
C HIS A 44 -24.68 -0.02 5.62
N THR A 45 -23.85 -0.18 4.59
CA THR A 45 -23.26 -1.47 4.24
C THR A 45 -22.33 -1.97 5.35
N ALA A 46 -21.45 -1.09 5.86
CA ALA A 46 -20.55 -1.41 6.96
C ALA A 46 -21.33 -1.74 8.26
N ALA A 47 -22.33 -0.93 8.59
CA ALA A 47 -23.25 -1.14 9.70
C ALA A 47 -23.95 -2.51 9.60
N SER A 48 -24.51 -2.85 8.44
CA SER A 48 -25.19 -4.13 8.22
C SER A 48 -24.24 -5.32 8.36
N ASN A 49 -23.02 -5.21 7.86
CA ASN A 49 -22.02 -6.27 7.96
C ASN A 49 -21.60 -6.50 9.41
N LEU A 50 -21.37 -5.43 10.19
CA LEU A 50 -21.05 -5.55 11.61
C LEU A 50 -22.23 -6.10 12.42
N THR A 51 -23.47 -5.65 12.15
CA THR A 51 -24.67 -6.21 12.77
C THR A 51 -24.77 -7.71 12.53
N LYS A 52 -24.56 -8.19 11.30
CA LYS A 52 -24.55 -9.64 11.00
C LYS A 52 -23.45 -10.39 11.76
N ALA A 53 -22.26 -9.81 11.88
CA ALA A 53 -21.17 -10.41 12.64
C ALA A 53 -21.50 -10.49 14.13
N LEU A 54 -22.08 -9.43 14.71
CA LEU A 54 -22.53 -9.39 16.09
C LEU A 54 -23.66 -10.40 16.34
N ASP A 55 -24.64 -10.51 15.43
CA ASP A 55 -25.71 -11.50 15.51
C ASP A 55 -25.16 -12.92 15.46
N ALA A 56 -24.16 -13.18 14.61
CA ALA A 56 -23.48 -14.47 14.55
C ALA A 56 -22.67 -14.77 15.82
N ALA A 57 -22.09 -13.75 16.47
CA ALA A 57 -21.39 -13.93 17.75
C ALA A 57 -22.39 -14.20 18.90
N VAL A 58 -23.54 -13.52 18.90
CA VAL A 58 -24.64 -13.72 19.84
C VAL A 58 -25.28 -15.10 19.69
N SER A 59 -25.46 -15.59 18.46
CA SER A 59 -25.99 -16.93 18.20
C SER A 59 -24.98 -18.05 18.47
N GLY A 60 -23.70 -17.72 18.70
CA GLY A 60 -22.61 -18.68 18.82
C GLY A 60 -22.17 -19.31 17.50
N SER A 61 -22.57 -18.72 16.36
CA SER A 61 -22.11 -19.14 15.02
C SER A 61 -20.65 -18.73 14.73
N ILE A 62 -20.15 -17.70 15.42
CA ILE A 62 -18.73 -17.34 15.46
C ILE A 62 -18.26 -17.17 16.91
N GLU A 63 -16.96 -17.36 17.14
CA GLU A 63 -16.37 -17.17 18.47
C GLU A 63 -16.21 -15.67 18.78
N ALA A 64 -16.88 -15.19 19.82
CA ALA A 64 -16.79 -13.78 20.25
C ALA A 64 -15.44 -13.45 20.90
N GLY A 65 -14.75 -14.44 21.50
CA GLY A 65 -13.53 -14.23 22.28
C GLY A 65 -13.79 -13.88 23.76
N TRP A 66 -15.05 -13.94 24.22
CA TRP A 66 -15.44 -13.86 25.63
C TRP A 66 -16.70 -14.69 25.90
N ALA A 67 -17.07 -14.84 27.18
CA ALA A 67 -18.27 -15.57 27.57
C ALA A 67 -19.56 -14.76 27.28
N MET A 68 -20.19 -15.05 26.13
CA MET A 68 -21.42 -14.38 25.70
C MET A 68 -22.61 -14.59 26.65
N GLY A 69 -22.72 -15.77 27.26
CA GLY A 69 -23.85 -16.12 28.13
C GLY A 69 -24.11 -15.16 29.28
N ASN A 70 -23.08 -14.46 29.79
CA ASN A 70 -23.16 -13.56 30.94
C ASN A 70 -22.87 -12.08 30.59
N SER A 71 -22.82 -11.75 29.30
CA SER A 71 -22.44 -10.40 28.83
C SER A 71 -23.61 -9.70 28.19
N SER A 72 -23.99 -8.54 28.72
CA SER A 72 -24.94 -7.62 28.07
C SER A 72 -24.18 -6.40 27.57
N PHE A 73 -24.58 -5.84 26.43
CA PHE A 73 -23.90 -4.66 25.89
C PHE A 73 -24.80 -3.79 25.01
N SER A 74 -24.40 -2.52 24.87
CA SER A 74 -25.02 -1.55 23.98
C SER A 74 -23.93 -0.76 23.27
N LEU A 75 -24.04 -0.72 21.94
CA LEU A 75 -23.05 -0.16 21.02
C LEU A 75 -23.75 0.90 20.19
N VAL A 76 -23.16 2.08 20.06
CA VAL A 76 -23.73 3.13 19.21
C VAL A 76 -22.65 3.90 18.45
N VAL A 77 -23.01 4.35 17.25
CA VAL A 77 -22.22 5.30 16.45
C VAL A 77 -23.01 6.60 16.34
N ILE A 78 -22.34 7.70 16.65
CA ILE A 78 -22.86 9.07 16.64
C ILE A 78 -22.13 9.84 15.54
N SER A 79 -22.84 10.72 14.84
CA SER A 79 -22.26 11.62 13.84
C SER A 79 -22.67 13.06 14.12
N HIS A 80 -21.78 14.01 13.79
CA HIS A 80 -22.01 15.44 13.97
C HIS A 80 -23.22 16.03 13.21
N ASP A 81 -23.74 15.30 12.21
CA ASP A 81 -24.80 15.70 11.29
C ASP A 81 -26.08 14.87 11.44
N GLN A 82 -26.22 14.14 12.55
CA GLN A 82 -27.45 13.41 12.86
C GLN A 82 -28.59 14.38 13.23
N GLU A 83 -29.82 14.02 12.86
CA GLU A 83 -30.99 14.88 13.04
C GLU A 83 -31.36 15.09 14.52
N ASP A 84 -31.34 14.02 15.32
CA ASP A 84 -31.64 14.06 16.75
C ASP A 84 -30.40 13.64 17.55
N ALA A 85 -29.95 14.52 18.45
CA ALA A 85 -28.76 14.30 19.28
C ALA A 85 -28.84 13.04 20.16
N GLY A 86 -30.04 12.60 20.56
CA GLY A 86 -30.26 11.40 21.36
C GLY A 86 -30.47 10.13 20.55
N ILE A 87 -30.54 10.21 19.22
CA ILE A 87 -30.75 9.09 18.32
C ILE A 87 -29.47 8.84 17.51
N PRO A 88 -28.67 7.82 17.86
CA PRO A 88 -27.46 7.50 17.11
C PRO A 88 -27.78 7.03 15.69
N ILE A 89 -26.83 7.21 14.77
CA ILE A 89 -26.96 6.80 13.37
C ILE A 89 -26.89 5.27 13.19
N TRP A 90 -26.39 4.56 14.20
CA TRP A 90 -26.44 3.12 14.32
C TRP A 90 -26.43 2.72 15.80
N GLU A 91 -27.23 1.73 16.17
CA GLU A 91 -27.24 1.14 17.51
C GLU A 91 -27.39 -0.38 17.46
N TYR A 92 -26.78 -1.06 18.42
CA TYR A 92 -26.91 -2.50 18.62
C TYR A 92 -26.99 -2.80 20.12
N HIS A 93 -28.00 -3.58 20.52
CA HIS A 93 -28.25 -3.92 21.91
C HIS A 93 -28.34 -5.44 22.07
N HIS A 94 -27.62 -5.97 23.06
CA HIS A 94 -27.68 -7.36 23.45
C HIS A 94 -27.90 -7.49 24.96
N LEU A 95 -28.88 -8.31 25.35
CA LEU A 95 -29.10 -8.70 26.74
C LEU A 95 -28.71 -10.16 26.93
N SER A 96 -27.86 -10.41 27.91
CA SER A 96 -27.56 -11.75 28.37
C SER A 96 -28.84 -12.47 28.83
N PRO A 97 -29.04 -13.75 28.45
CA PRO A 97 -30.17 -14.55 28.95
C PRO A 97 -30.09 -14.81 30.46
N GLU A 98 -28.89 -14.71 31.05
CA GLU A 98 -28.61 -14.88 32.47
C GLU A 98 -28.81 -13.59 33.28
N ASN A 99 -29.39 -12.53 32.69
CA ASN A 99 -29.62 -11.24 33.35
C ASN A 99 -30.69 -11.40 34.47
N PRO A 100 -30.30 -11.38 35.77
CA PRO A 100 -31.17 -11.78 36.87
C PRO A 100 -32.30 -10.77 37.14
N ARG A 101 -32.03 -9.47 36.97
CA ARG A 101 -32.94 -8.36 37.28
C ARG A 101 -32.63 -7.12 36.44
N GLY A 102 -33.51 -6.12 36.54
CA GLY A 102 -33.41 -4.88 35.76
C GLY A 102 -34.20 -4.92 34.45
N THR A 103 -33.71 -4.23 33.41
CA THR A 103 -34.40 -4.18 32.10
C THR A 103 -34.51 -5.57 31.47
N LYS A 104 -35.62 -5.83 30.76
CA LYS A 104 -35.88 -7.08 30.04
C LYS A 104 -35.63 -6.98 28.54
N SER A 105 -35.51 -5.75 28.03
CA SER A 105 -35.18 -5.46 26.64
C SER A 105 -34.38 -4.17 26.65
N PRO A 106 -33.04 -4.23 26.56
CA PRO A 106 -32.22 -3.04 26.55
C PRO A 106 -32.52 -2.25 25.27
N ASP A 107 -32.93 -1.02 25.45
CA ASP A 107 -33.03 -0.01 24.40
C ASP A 107 -31.97 1.08 24.65
N ARG A 108 -32.00 2.15 23.86
CA ARG A 108 -31.08 3.27 24.02
C ARG A 108 -31.15 4.00 25.37
N ASN A 109 -32.24 3.80 26.13
CA ASN A 109 -32.44 4.38 27.45
C ASN A 109 -32.04 3.42 28.57
N ALA A 110 -31.57 2.21 28.24
CA ALA A 110 -31.04 1.26 29.20
C ALA A 110 -29.79 1.86 29.87
N GLN A 111 -29.74 1.72 31.19
CA GLN A 111 -28.75 2.37 32.04
C GLN A 111 -27.61 1.42 32.39
N TYR A 112 -26.37 1.92 32.26
CA TYR A 112 -25.14 1.23 32.62
C TYR A 112 -24.33 2.10 33.57
N LEU A 113 -23.52 1.47 34.43
CA LEU A 113 -22.45 2.17 35.10
C LEU A 113 -21.35 2.48 34.08
N ILE A 114 -21.05 3.76 33.86
CA ILE A 114 -20.09 4.20 32.85
C ILE A 114 -18.68 4.37 33.39
N GLY A 115 -18.47 4.11 34.69
CA GLY A 115 -17.16 4.15 35.34
C GLY A 115 -16.43 5.46 35.05
N SER A 116 -15.14 5.38 34.77
CA SER A 116 -14.28 6.56 34.58
C SER A 116 -14.59 7.47 33.39
N ILE A 117 -15.59 7.17 32.56
CA ILE A 117 -16.17 8.14 31.63
C ILE A 117 -16.75 9.34 32.39
N SER A 118 -17.15 9.18 33.66
CA SER A 118 -17.58 10.30 34.53
C SER A 118 -16.59 11.46 34.62
N LYS A 119 -15.30 11.17 34.42
CA LYS A 119 -14.26 12.21 34.40
C LYS A 119 -14.46 13.20 33.26
N VAL A 120 -14.98 12.76 32.11
CA VAL A 120 -15.24 13.63 30.95
C VAL A 120 -16.30 14.67 31.32
N THR A 121 -17.40 14.24 31.94
CA THR A 121 -18.44 15.14 32.47
C THR A 121 -17.87 16.08 33.54
N THR A 122 -17.00 15.58 34.41
CA THR A 122 -16.34 16.40 35.44
C THR A 122 -15.46 17.49 34.83
N VAL A 123 -14.66 17.17 33.81
CA VAL A 123 -13.85 18.18 33.11
C VAL A 123 -14.74 19.16 32.33
N TYR A 124 -15.82 18.70 31.72
CA TYR A 124 -16.77 19.61 31.07
C TYR A 124 -17.34 20.64 32.04
N ILE A 125 -17.81 20.20 33.22
CA ILE A 125 -18.32 21.10 34.27
C ILE A 125 -17.20 22.03 34.75
N LEU A 126 -15.97 21.51 34.92
CA LEU A 126 -14.81 22.31 35.30
C LEU A 126 -14.51 23.43 34.28
N LEU A 127 -14.49 23.10 32.98
CA LEU A 127 -14.26 24.08 31.90
C LEU A 127 -15.38 25.13 31.88
N LYS A 128 -16.63 24.69 32.04
CA LYS A 128 -17.80 25.57 32.08
C LYS A 128 -17.83 26.50 33.31
N SER A 129 -17.20 26.10 34.41
CA SER A 129 -17.27 26.85 35.68
C SER A 129 -16.63 28.26 35.61
N GLY A 130 -15.77 28.52 34.62
CA GLY A 130 -15.00 29.75 34.51
C GLY A 130 -13.88 29.90 35.56
N ILE A 131 -13.60 28.85 36.32
CA ILE A 131 -12.50 28.80 37.29
C ILE A 131 -11.15 28.82 36.57
N ASP A 132 -10.19 29.58 37.11
CA ASP A 132 -8.80 29.54 36.65
C ASP A 132 -8.19 28.16 36.94
N LEU A 133 -7.95 27.39 35.88
CA LEU A 133 -7.44 26.03 35.98
C LEU A 133 -5.95 25.97 36.33
N ASP A 134 -5.23 27.07 36.17
CA ASP A 134 -3.80 27.18 36.41
C ASP A 134 -3.49 27.79 37.79
N ALA A 135 -4.53 28.18 38.54
CA ALA A 135 -4.42 28.51 39.95
C ALA A 135 -4.11 27.26 40.81
N PRO A 136 -3.30 27.40 41.87
CA PRO A 136 -3.07 26.34 42.85
C PRO A 136 -4.37 25.81 43.44
N VAL A 137 -4.46 24.50 43.63
CA VAL A 137 -5.67 23.86 44.18
C VAL A 137 -5.99 24.31 45.61
N THR A 138 -4.98 24.79 46.35
CA THR A 138 -5.10 25.37 47.68
C THR A 138 -5.90 26.67 47.71
N GLU A 139 -6.03 27.40 46.59
CA GLU A 139 -6.88 28.59 46.53
C GLU A 139 -8.37 28.25 46.65
N PHE A 140 -8.75 27.07 46.13
CA PHE A 140 -10.12 26.57 46.17
C PHE A 140 -10.39 25.68 47.38
N LEU A 141 -9.37 24.94 47.83
CA LEU A 141 -9.43 24.06 48.99
C LEU A 141 -8.30 24.42 49.97
N PRO A 142 -8.44 25.50 50.77
CA PRO A 142 -7.39 25.99 51.68
C PRO A 142 -6.93 24.97 52.72
N THR A 143 -7.77 23.99 53.03
CA THR A 143 -7.45 22.87 53.94
C THR A 143 -6.35 21.94 53.42
N LEU A 144 -6.03 22.00 52.12
CA LEU A 144 -4.91 21.26 51.53
C LEU A 144 -3.54 21.91 51.82
N ASP A 145 -3.51 23.16 52.30
CA ASP A 145 -2.29 23.85 52.75
C ASP A 145 -1.89 23.37 54.17
N ASP A 146 -1.75 22.05 54.33
CA ASP A 146 -1.31 21.42 55.57
C ASP A 146 0.22 21.22 55.53
N PRO A 147 0.99 21.83 56.45
CA PRO A 147 2.45 21.67 56.50
C PRO A 147 2.90 20.23 56.77
N ASN A 148 2.02 19.35 57.25
CA ASN A 148 2.29 17.92 57.43
C ASN A 148 2.00 17.07 56.19
N SER A 149 1.41 17.64 55.14
CA SER A 149 1.17 16.91 53.91
C SER A 149 2.48 16.62 53.18
N THR A 150 2.65 15.38 52.72
CA THR A 150 3.84 15.02 51.93
C THR A 150 3.74 15.46 50.46
N ILE A 151 2.52 15.81 50.01
CA ILE A 151 2.26 16.38 48.69
C ILE A 151 2.26 17.90 48.82
N GLN A 152 3.05 18.57 47.97
CA GLN A 152 3.08 20.04 47.91
C GLN A 152 1.91 20.57 47.09
N TRP A 153 0.73 20.65 47.70
CA TRP A 153 -0.52 21.04 47.02
C TRP A 153 -0.49 22.46 46.42
N GLN A 154 0.30 23.37 47.00
CA GLN A 154 0.53 24.72 46.44
C GLN A 154 1.12 24.69 45.02
N ASN A 155 1.80 23.60 44.64
CA ASN A 155 2.43 23.44 43.32
C ASN A 155 1.56 22.64 42.34
N ILE A 156 0.31 22.30 42.70
CA ILE A 156 -0.60 21.49 41.89
C ILE A 156 -1.81 22.33 41.51
N THR A 157 -2.14 22.38 40.22
CA THR A 157 -3.29 23.13 39.68
C THR A 157 -4.44 22.20 39.30
N LEU A 158 -5.64 22.73 39.11
CA LEU A 158 -6.80 21.96 38.63
C LEU A 158 -6.55 21.36 37.24
N ARG A 159 -5.83 22.07 36.36
CA ARG A 159 -5.40 21.57 35.05
C ARG A 159 -4.54 20.33 35.18
N MET A 160 -3.54 20.35 36.08
CA MET A 160 -2.67 19.21 36.32
C MET A 160 -3.43 18.00 36.85
N LEU A 161 -4.44 18.20 37.72
CA LEU A 161 -5.28 17.12 38.21
C LEU A 161 -6.14 16.53 37.08
N ALA A 162 -6.78 17.38 36.28
CA ALA A 162 -7.64 16.98 35.17
C ALA A 162 -6.87 16.26 34.05
N SER A 163 -5.59 16.61 33.85
CA SER A 163 -4.72 16.00 32.83
C SER A 163 -3.88 14.84 33.34
N HIS A 164 -4.11 14.35 34.57
CA HIS A 164 -3.32 13.30 35.23
C HIS A 164 -1.83 13.65 35.44
N LEU A 165 -1.46 14.93 35.46
CA LEU A 165 -0.09 15.42 35.66
C LEU A 165 0.20 15.95 37.07
N GLY A 166 -0.76 15.89 38.00
CA GLY A 166 -0.57 16.33 39.39
C GLY A 166 0.32 15.43 40.24
N GLY A 167 0.66 14.22 39.79
CA GLY A 167 1.50 13.27 40.57
C GLY A 167 0.80 12.67 41.79
N VAL A 168 -0.52 12.82 41.87
CA VAL A 168 -1.40 12.29 42.92
C VAL A 168 -1.67 10.80 42.66
N PRO A 169 -1.72 9.93 43.70
CA PRO A 169 -1.98 8.50 43.55
C PRO A 169 -3.34 8.20 42.91
N ILE A 170 -3.54 6.93 42.55
CA ILE A 170 -4.75 6.48 41.86
C ILE A 170 -6.00 6.74 42.69
N ASP A 171 -6.10 6.23 43.90
CA ASP A 171 -7.21 6.51 44.81
C ASP A 171 -6.70 7.13 46.10
N GLY A 172 -7.62 7.71 46.88
CA GLY A 172 -7.34 8.09 48.26
C GLY A 172 -7.05 6.86 49.13
N TYR A 173 -7.83 5.79 48.93
CA TYR A 173 -7.66 4.50 49.60
C TYR A 173 -7.95 3.38 48.58
N SER A 174 -6.93 2.58 48.22
CA SER A 174 -7.09 1.43 47.31
C SER A 174 -6.97 0.12 48.10
N GLU A 175 -7.84 -0.07 49.09
CA GLU A 175 -7.82 -1.26 49.95
C GLU A 175 -9.07 -2.11 49.78
N TYR A 176 -8.85 -3.41 49.58
CA TYR A 176 -9.89 -4.42 49.47
C TYR A 176 -9.93 -5.23 50.75
N TYR A 177 -10.90 -4.97 51.61
CA TYR A 177 -11.02 -5.66 52.90
C TYR A 177 -11.21 -7.18 52.73
N SER A 178 -11.86 -7.60 51.64
CA SER A 178 -12.04 -9.01 51.28
C SER A 178 -10.73 -9.78 51.04
N LEU A 179 -9.62 -9.10 50.76
CA LEU A 179 -8.31 -9.72 50.55
C LEU A 179 -7.50 -9.88 51.84
N LYS A 180 -8.01 -9.44 53.01
CA LYS A 180 -7.31 -9.53 54.31
C LYS A 180 -6.78 -10.93 54.62
N ASP A 181 -7.62 -11.95 54.44
CA ASP A 181 -7.23 -13.34 54.69
C ASP A 181 -6.26 -13.88 53.62
N VAL A 182 -6.40 -13.41 52.37
CA VAL A 182 -5.50 -13.75 51.27
C VAL A 182 -4.11 -13.18 51.54
N TYR A 183 -4.02 -11.92 51.95
CA TYR A 183 -2.75 -11.29 52.32
C TYR A 183 -2.07 -12.02 53.47
N LEU A 184 -2.82 -12.40 54.50
CA LEU A 184 -2.31 -13.18 55.62
C LEU A 184 -1.78 -14.55 55.16
N ALA A 185 -2.49 -15.24 54.27
CA ALA A 185 -2.06 -16.51 53.69
C ALA A 185 -0.76 -16.39 52.86
N HIS A 186 -0.48 -15.21 52.31
CA HIS A 186 0.76 -14.88 51.59
C HIS A 186 1.88 -14.31 52.47
N GLY A 187 1.74 -14.36 53.81
CA GLY A 187 2.79 -13.99 54.76
C GLY A 187 2.87 -12.49 55.07
N LEU A 188 1.88 -11.69 54.66
CA LEU A 188 1.73 -10.31 55.13
C LEU A 188 1.23 -10.31 56.58
N PRO A 189 1.60 -9.30 57.40
CA PRO A 189 1.21 -9.25 58.80
C PRO A 189 -0.32 -9.12 58.98
N PRO A 190 -0.89 -9.68 60.06
CA PRO A 190 -2.32 -9.55 60.34
C PRO A 190 -2.67 -8.09 60.68
N MET A 191 -3.68 -7.55 60.00
CA MET A 191 -4.19 -6.19 60.21
C MET A 191 -5.48 -6.22 61.03
N LYS A 192 -5.66 -5.26 61.94
CA LYS A 192 -6.91 -5.00 62.64
C LYS A 192 -7.78 -4.07 61.81
N ASP A 193 -9.09 -4.09 62.04
CA ASP A 193 -10.03 -3.21 61.31
C ASP A 193 -9.75 -1.72 61.56
N SER A 194 -9.14 -1.39 62.70
CA SER A 194 -8.66 -0.03 63.03
C SER A 194 -7.44 0.42 62.23
N ASP A 195 -6.73 -0.52 61.59
CA ASP A 195 -5.55 -0.22 60.78
C ASP A 195 -5.95 0.21 59.36
N TYR A 196 -7.21 -0.02 58.98
CA TYR A 196 -7.80 0.44 57.73
C TYR A 196 -8.33 1.89 57.87
N PRO A 197 -8.40 2.65 56.76
CA PRO A 197 -9.03 3.96 56.72
C PRO A 197 -10.47 3.94 57.27
N PRO A 198 -10.93 5.02 57.93
CA PRO A 198 -12.23 5.04 58.62
C PRO A 198 -13.45 5.08 57.67
N CYS A 199 -13.23 5.32 56.37
CA CYS A 199 -14.24 5.37 55.32
C CYS A 199 -13.62 4.97 53.97
N GLY A 200 -14.46 4.64 52.99
CA GLY A 200 -14.03 4.35 51.60
C GLY A 200 -13.36 3.00 51.37
N VAL A 201 -13.32 2.09 52.35
CA VAL A 201 -12.73 0.75 52.24
C VAL A 201 -13.81 -0.25 51.84
N ALA A 202 -13.66 -0.81 50.63
CA ALA A 202 -14.60 -1.76 50.06
C ALA A 202 -14.73 -3.01 50.95
N GLY A 203 -15.94 -3.30 51.42
CA GLY A 203 -16.25 -4.45 52.27
C GLY A 203 -16.13 -4.21 53.78
N LEU A 204 -15.72 -3.02 54.23
CA LEU A 204 -15.58 -2.68 55.65
C LEU A 204 -16.47 -1.50 56.09
N ASN A 205 -16.42 -0.37 55.37
CA ASN A 205 -17.09 0.86 55.79
C ASN A 205 -17.75 1.61 54.61
N LYS A 206 -18.52 2.67 54.92
CA LYS A 206 -19.28 3.46 53.94
C LYS A 206 -18.38 4.46 53.19
N ALA A 207 -18.91 5.05 52.12
CA ALA A 207 -18.27 6.17 51.41
C ALA A 207 -17.94 7.33 52.38
N CYS A 208 -16.83 8.02 52.10
CA CYS A 208 -16.37 9.14 52.91
C CYS A 208 -17.29 10.35 52.78
N SER A 209 -17.44 11.13 53.86
CA SER A 209 -17.92 12.51 53.76
C SER A 209 -16.88 13.42 53.13
N ASP A 210 -17.28 14.59 52.66
CA ASP A 210 -16.38 15.57 52.03
C ASP A 210 -15.19 15.94 52.95
N GLN A 211 -15.46 16.14 54.25
CA GLN A 211 -14.42 16.41 55.26
C GLN A 211 -13.48 15.22 55.46
N GLN A 212 -14.00 13.99 55.46
CA GLN A 212 -13.19 12.78 55.61
C GLN A 212 -12.34 12.52 54.36
N ALA A 213 -12.87 12.78 53.17
CA ALA A 213 -12.14 12.66 51.91
C ALA A 213 -10.98 13.67 51.89
N LEU A 214 -11.22 14.92 52.26
CA LEU A 214 -10.22 15.99 52.30
C LEU A 214 -9.10 15.71 53.32
N ALA A 215 -9.46 15.25 54.52
CA ALA A 215 -8.48 14.83 55.53
C ALA A 215 -7.71 13.56 55.14
N GLY A 216 -8.28 12.73 54.27
CA GLY A 216 -7.59 11.59 53.68
C GLY A 216 -6.55 12.01 52.65
N VAL A 217 -6.91 12.97 51.80
CA VAL A 217 -6.05 13.49 50.72
C VAL A 217 -4.77 14.12 51.27
N THR A 218 -4.81 14.84 52.40
CA THR A 218 -3.59 15.44 53.00
C THR A 218 -2.58 14.40 53.48
N LYS A 219 -3.01 13.16 53.74
CA LYS A 219 -2.16 12.04 54.19
C LYS A 219 -1.59 11.20 53.05
N LEU A 220 -1.95 11.50 51.80
CA LEU A 220 -1.42 10.79 50.64
C LEU A 220 0.07 11.07 50.44
N TYR A 221 0.75 10.12 49.81
CA TYR A 221 2.12 10.28 49.35
C TYR A 221 2.16 10.56 47.84
N PRO A 222 3.09 11.39 47.36
CA PRO A 222 3.23 11.65 45.93
C PRO A 222 3.77 10.41 45.20
N VAL A 223 3.18 10.07 44.05
CA VAL A 223 3.65 8.98 43.18
C VAL A 223 4.60 9.46 42.07
N ALA A 224 4.57 10.76 41.77
CA ALA A 224 5.51 11.45 40.90
C ALA A 224 5.52 12.95 41.26
N PRO A 225 6.60 13.69 40.94
CA PRO A 225 6.55 15.15 40.98
C PRO A 225 5.50 15.68 39.99
N PRO A 226 4.80 16.79 40.29
CA PRO A 226 3.90 17.45 39.35
C PRO A 226 4.60 17.72 38.01
N MET A 227 3.86 17.56 36.90
CA MET A 227 4.33 17.72 35.51
C MET A 227 5.47 16.77 35.07
N ASN A 228 5.95 15.84 35.91
CA ASN A 228 7.04 14.96 35.52
C ASN A 228 6.60 13.87 34.53
N ARG A 229 5.47 13.21 34.79
CA ARG A 229 4.89 12.14 33.96
C ARG A 229 3.42 11.93 34.32
N PRO A 230 2.58 11.47 33.40
CA PRO A 230 1.18 11.21 33.71
C PRO A 230 1.04 10.04 34.69
N LYS A 231 0.15 10.21 35.65
CA LYS A 231 -0.28 9.21 36.62
C LYS A 231 -1.78 9.27 36.76
N TYR A 232 -2.43 8.18 36.34
CA TYR A 232 -3.87 8.04 36.45
C TYR A 232 -4.30 8.24 37.90
N SER A 233 -5.25 9.15 38.12
CA SER A 233 -5.68 9.54 39.45
C SER A 233 -7.19 9.75 39.48
N ASN A 234 -7.90 8.90 40.21
CA ASN A 234 -9.25 9.13 40.70
C ASN A 234 -9.26 10.18 41.82
N ALA A 235 -8.27 10.15 42.72
CA ALA A 235 -8.15 11.11 43.81
C ALA A 235 -8.10 12.56 43.30
N GLY A 236 -7.38 12.83 42.21
CA GLY A 236 -7.38 14.15 41.56
C GLY A 236 -8.77 14.61 41.11
N PHE A 237 -9.61 13.69 40.61
CA PHE A 237 -10.98 13.99 40.19
C PHE A 237 -11.94 14.17 41.37
N VAL A 238 -11.69 13.49 42.49
CA VAL A 238 -12.38 13.76 43.75
C VAL A 238 -12.10 15.19 44.20
N ILE A 239 -10.84 15.63 44.16
CA ILE A 239 -10.44 17.00 44.54
C ILE A 239 -11.09 18.04 43.62
N ILE A 240 -11.12 17.80 42.30
CA ILE A 240 -11.84 18.65 41.35
C ILE A 240 -13.32 18.72 41.71
N GLY A 241 -13.95 17.57 42.00
CA GLY A 241 -15.36 17.53 42.37
C GLY A 241 -15.69 18.24 43.69
N LEU A 242 -14.79 18.19 44.67
CA LEU A 242 -14.91 18.94 45.93
C LEU A 242 -14.78 20.46 45.70
N THR A 243 -13.96 20.87 44.72
CA THR A 243 -13.82 22.28 44.31
C THR A 243 -15.09 22.82 43.66
N LEU A 244 -15.79 21.99 42.88
CA LEU A 244 -16.97 22.39 42.10
C LEU A 244 -18.29 22.34 42.91
N GLU A 245 -18.24 22.19 44.24
CA GLU A 245 -19.40 22.15 45.17
C GLU A 245 -20.67 21.45 44.62
N LYS A 246 -20.52 20.23 44.08
CA LYS A 246 -21.63 19.41 43.51
C LYS A 246 -22.52 20.15 42.50
N ILE A 247 -21.95 20.97 41.62
CA ILE A 247 -22.68 21.52 40.47
C ILE A 247 -22.89 20.39 39.42
N LEU A 248 -23.94 19.60 39.61
CA LEU A 248 -24.58 18.77 38.59
C LEU A 248 -25.94 19.41 38.22
N SER A 249 -26.00 20.73 38.07
CA SER A 249 -27.15 21.36 37.42
C SER A 249 -26.97 21.25 35.91
N ASP A 250 -27.58 20.20 35.37
CA ASP A 250 -27.46 19.67 34.02
C ASP A 250 -27.83 20.68 32.91
N PRO A 251 -26.86 21.19 32.13
CA PRO A 251 -27.13 22.08 31.00
C PRO A 251 -27.52 21.33 29.71
N LEU A 252 -27.40 20.00 29.66
CA LEU A 252 -27.64 19.18 28.46
C LEU A 252 -28.95 18.36 28.52
N ASN A 253 -29.72 18.50 29.59
CA ASN A 253 -31.00 17.82 29.79
C ASN A 253 -30.89 16.29 29.56
N LEU A 254 -29.87 15.71 30.18
CA LEU A 254 -29.56 14.28 30.25
C LEU A 254 -30.53 13.62 31.24
N GLN A 255 -31.45 12.82 30.70
CA GLN A 255 -32.61 12.28 31.43
C GLN A 255 -32.31 10.98 32.20
N ASP A 256 -31.22 10.31 31.84
CA ASP A 256 -30.79 9.01 32.31
C ASP A 256 -29.36 9.01 32.86
N THR A 257 -28.81 10.21 33.14
CA THR A 257 -27.47 10.39 33.70
C THR A 257 -27.52 10.87 35.15
N PHE A 258 -27.04 10.07 36.09
CA PHE A 258 -27.18 10.33 37.52
C PHE A 258 -25.95 9.99 38.35
N PRO A 259 -25.74 10.66 39.50
CA PRO A 259 -24.79 10.25 40.52
C PRO A 259 -25.29 8.98 41.20
N SER A 260 -24.74 7.82 40.81
CA SER A 260 -25.14 6.47 41.24
C SER A 260 -26.50 5.98 40.69
N PRO A 261 -26.76 4.65 40.66
CA PRO A 261 -28.02 4.10 40.20
C PRO A 261 -29.22 4.49 41.08
N VAL A 262 -30.28 5.03 40.47
CA VAL A 262 -31.50 5.53 41.16
C VAL A 262 -32.60 4.45 41.26
N GLY A 263 -32.45 3.32 40.55
CA GLY A 263 -33.34 2.17 40.62
C GLY A 263 -33.06 1.11 39.55
N ASP A 264 -33.67 -0.07 39.67
CA ASP A 264 -33.31 -1.21 38.81
C ASP A 264 -34.01 -1.22 37.44
N LYS A 265 -35.16 -0.58 37.30
CA LYS A 265 -36.07 -0.78 36.15
C LYS A 265 -35.40 -0.63 34.78
N LYS A 266 -34.53 0.36 34.63
CA LYS A 266 -33.79 0.63 33.38
C LYS A 266 -32.38 0.02 33.37
N GLY A 267 -31.93 -0.53 34.50
CA GLY A 267 -30.57 -1.01 34.67
C GLY A 267 -30.28 -2.30 33.90
N VAL A 268 -29.12 -2.35 33.26
CA VAL A 268 -28.54 -3.59 32.74
C VAL A 268 -27.63 -4.16 33.82
N ILE A 269 -28.04 -5.24 34.48
CA ILE A 269 -27.44 -5.71 35.73
C ILE A 269 -26.92 -7.13 35.53
N PRO A 270 -25.60 -7.35 35.45
CA PRO A 270 -25.05 -8.67 35.15
C PRO A 270 -25.29 -9.66 36.31
N PRO A 271 -25.25 -10.98 36.06
CA PRO A 271 -25.32 -11.98 37.11
C PRO A 271 -24.11 -11.91 38.05
N GLY A 272 -24.34 -12.15 39.34
CA GLY A 272 -23.30 -12.13 40.39
C GLY A 272 -23.11 -10.76 41.07
N ASP A 273 -21.97 -10.60 41.75
CA ASP A 273 -21.62 -9.36 42.44
C ASP A 273 -21.25 -8.27 41.44
N SER A 274 -21.87 -7.10 41.57
CA SER A 274 -21.61 -5.94 40.72
C SER A 274 -21.70 -4.65 41.51
N SER A 275 -21.17 -3.56 40.95
CA SER A 275 -21.26 -2.23 41.57
C SER A 275 -22.65 -1.58 41.43
N TRP A 276 -23.64 -2.28 40.88
CA TRP A 276 -24.98 -1.74 40.71
C TRP A 276 -25.68 -1.54 42.07
N GLY A 277 -26.13 -0.30 42.32
CA GLY A 277 -26.77 0.12 43.57
C GLY A 277 -25.79 0.61 44.65
N VAL A 278 -24.48 0.66 44.36
CA VAL A 278 -23.48 1.26 45.26
C VAL A 278 -23.50 2.78 45.12
N ASP A 279 -23.66 3.49 46.24
CA ASP A 279 -23.51 4.94 46.30
C ASP A 279 -22.03 5.33 46.21
N SER A 280 -21.68 6.03 45.14
CA SER A 280 -20.31 6.48 44.86
C SER A 280 -19.90 7.73 45.63
N GLY A 281 -20.82 8.48 46.25
CA GLY A 281 -20.53 9.64 47.09
C GLY A 281 -19.52 10.62 46.45
N THR A 282 -18.45 10.94 47.19
CA THR A 282 -17.35 11.82 46.74
C THR A 282 -16.57 11.28 45.54
N ASN A 283 -16.67 9.97 45.25
CA ASN A 283 -16.01 9.35 44.08
C ASN A 283 -16.82 9.47 42.78
N THR A 284 -18.04 10.02 42.83
CA THR A 284 -18.88 10.23 41.66
C THR A 284 -18.14 10.94 40.49
N PRO A 285 -17.39 12.04 40.72
CA PRO A 285 -16.64 12.73 39.67
C PRO A 285 -15.56 11.85 39.01
N ALA A 286 -15.03 10.88 39.75
CA ALA A 286 -14.01 9.97 39.26
C ALA A 286 -14.59 8.78 38.48
N GLY A 287 -15.77 8.26 38.84
CA GLY A 287 -16.32 7.11 38.12
C GLY A 287 -17.67 6.58 38.59
N GLY A 288 -18.49 7.40 39.24
CA GLY A 288 -19.76 6.96 39.83
C GLY A 288 -21.01 7.29 39.03
N LEU A 289 -20.89 7.85 37.82
CA LEU A 289 -22.06 8.12 37.00
C LEU A 289 -22.65 6.85 36.41
N VAL A 290 -23.97 6.84 36.37
CA VAL A 290 -24.78 5.98 35.51
C VAL A 290 -25.19 6.81 34.29
N SER A 291 -25.25 6.19 33.12
CA SER A 291 -25.78 6.83 31.91
C SER A 291 -26.44 5.81 30.99
N SER A 292 -27.26 6.31 30.06
CA SER A 292 -27.73 5.57 28.88
C SER A 292 -26.92 5.94 27.63
N VAL A 293 -27.03 5.15 26.56
CA VAL A 293 -26.41 5.51 25.28
C VAL A 293 -27.11 6.70 24.62
N ALA A 294 -28.39 6.96 24.90
CA ALA A 294 -29.09 8.14 24.41
C ALA A 294 -28.50 9.44 24.97
N ASP A 295 -28.24 9.50 26.28
CA ASP A 295 -27.63 10.67 26.90
C ASP A 295 -26.15 10.84 26.52
N MET A 296 -25.41 9.73 26.43
CA MET A 296 -24.04 9.78 25.91
C MET A 296 -24.00 10.23 24.45
N SER A 297 -25.02 9.88 23.66
CA SER A 297 -25.14 10.35 22.27
C SER A 297 -25.37 11.85 22.23
N LYS A 298 -26.26 12.40 23.08
CA LYS A 298 -26.48 13.86 23.16
C LYS A 298 -25.19 14.61 23.49
N PHE A 299 -24.47 14.13 24.50
CA PHE A 299 -23.20 14.72 24.91
C PHE A 299 -22.15 14.63 23.79
N ALA A 300 -21.99 13.45 23.19
CA ALA A 300 -21.01 13.23 22.13
C ALA A 300 -21.33 14.05 20.87
N HIS A 301 -22.61 14.10 20.48
CA HIS A 301 -23.10 14.94 19.39
C HIS A 301 -22.81 16.41 19.66
N ALA A 302 -23.13 16.91 20.86
CA ALA A 302 -22.88 18.31 21.20
C ALA A 302 -21.38 18.67 21.15
N LEU A 303 -20.49 17.74 21.52
CA LEU A 303 -19.05 17.93 21.39
C LEU A 303 -18.60 17.94 19.91
N LEU A 304 -19.07 16.98 19.10
CA LEU A 304 -18.73 16.88 17.68
C LEU A 304 -19.22 18.09 16.87
N SER A 305 -20.44 18.55 17.14
CA SER A 305 -21.09 19.66 16.43
C SER A 305 -20.76 21.03 17.03
N ARG A 306 -19.88 21.08 18.04
CA ARG A 306 -19.42 22.30 18.73
C ARG A 306 -20.58 23.13 19.33
N THR A 307 -21.61 22.46 19.85
CA THR A 307 -22.80 23.08 20.45
C THR A 307 -22.86 22.98 21.98
N LEU A 308 -21.81 22.44 22.62
CA LEU A 308 -21.61 22.58 24.06
C LEU A 308 -21.53 24.06 24.45
N ASP A 309 -21.86 24.35 25.71
CA ASP A 309 -21.76 25.71 26.28
C ASP A 309 -20.29 26.05 26.60
N LEU A 310 -19.46 26.02 25.56
CA LEU A 310 -18.05 26.33 25.49
C LEU A 310 -17.78 26.93 24.11
N THR A 311 -16.84 27.85 24.01
CA THR A 311 -16.38 28.35 22.71
C THR A 311 -15.74 27.22 21.90
N THR A 312 -15.76 27.33 20.56
CA THR A 312 -15.04 26.38 19.70
C THR A 312 -13.57 26.25 20.09
N THR A 313 -12.91 27.36 20.43
CA THR A 313 -11.51 27.37 20.87
C THR A 313 -11.30 26.59 22.17
N GLU A 314 -12.20 26.69 23.14
CA GLU A 314 -12.12 25.91 24.38
C GLU A 314 -12.30 24.40 24.12
N ILE A 315 -13.21 24.03 23.21
CA ILE A 315 -13.40 22.63 22.79
C ILE A 315 -12.16 22.10 22.07
N GLU A 316 -11.60 22.87 21.13
CA GLU A 316 -10.37 22.47 20.42
C GLU A 316 -9.19 22.32 21.40
N ALA A 317 -9.06 23.23 22.37
CA ALA A 317 -8.04 23.13 23.41
C ALA A 317 -8.26 21.90 24.32
N TRP A 318 -9.53 21.57 24.61
CA TRP A 318 -9.88 20.41 25.40
C TRP A 318 -9.51 19.09 24.71
N LEU A 319 -9.58 19.04 23.38
CA LEU A 319 -9.17 17.90 22.56
C LEU A 319 -7.66 17.87 22.26
N LYS A 320 -6.80 18.65 22.94
CA LYS A 320 -5.34 18.53 22.78
C LYS A 320 -4.69 17.61 23.81
N PRO A 321 -3.62 16.88 23.42
CA PRO A 321 -2.83 16.10 24.37
C PRO A 321 -2.08 17.02 25.34
N ALA A 322 -2.01 16.62 26.61
CA ALA A 322 -1.23 17.29 27.64
C ALA A 322 0.15 16.64 27.88
N SER A 323 0.27 15.32 27.67
CA SER A 323 1.53 14.59 27.81
C SER A 323 1.53 13.28 27.02
N PHE A 324 2.71 12.75 26.69
CA PHE A 324 2.86 11.36 26.24
C PHE A 324 2.64 10.39 27.40
N ALA A 325 2.06 9.22 27.11
CA ALA A 325 1.74 8.17 28.08
C ALA A 325 2.80 7.04 28.13
N GLY A 326 3.99 7.27 27.55
CA GLY A 326 5.12 6.33 27.52
C GLY A 326 5.23 5.48 26.25
N GLY A 327 4.16 5.34 25.47
CA GLY A 327 4.20 4.76 24.12
C GLY A 327 4.28 5.83 23.02
N PRO A 328 4.78 5.51 21.81
CA PRO A 328 4.93 6.49 20.72
C PRO A 328 3.59 7.02 20.18
N ASN A 329 2.51 6.23 20.34
CA ASN A 329 1.18 6.53 19.80
C ASN A 329 0.15 6.83 20.89
N ALA A 330 0.57 6.92 22.15
CA ALA A 330 -0.32 7.06 23.30
C ALA A 330 -0.05 8.36 24.06
N MET A 331 -1.08 9.17 24.23
CA MET A 331 -1.04 10.44 24.95
C MET A 331 -2.18 10.54 25.98
N THR A 332 -2.03 11.45 26.93
CA THR A 332 -3.05 11.80 27.92
C THR A 332 -3.44 13.27 27.76
N GLY A 333 -4.73 13.57 27.74
CA GLY A 333 -5.32 14.90 27.81
C GLY A 333 -6.14 15.09 29.08
N MET A 334 -7.07 16.04 29.08
CA MET A 334 -7.95 16.31 30.23
C MET A 334 -9.36 15.76 29.99
N PRO A 335 -9.77 14.54 30.37
CA PRO A 335 -9.02 13.41 30.90
C PRO A 335 -8.71 12.36 29.82
N TRP A 336 -8.66 12.79 28.55
CA TRP A 336 -8.62 11.92 27.38
C TRP A 336 -7.45 10.93 27.41
N GLU A 337 -7.74 9.70 27.00
CA GLU A 337 -6.77 8.67 26.65
C GLU A 337 -6.69 8.65 25.12
N ILE A 338 -5.65 9.28 24.58
CA ILE A 338 -5.56 9.60 23.16
C ILE A 338 -4.66 8.58 22.48
N LEU A 339 -5.18 7.92 21.44
CA LEU A 339 -4.42 7.02 20.58
C LEU A 339 -4.28 7.63 19.19
N ARG A 340 -3.08 7.60 18.63
CA ARG A 340 -2.81 8.03 17.25
C ARG A 340 -2.42 6.80 16.41
N LEU A 341 -3.36 6.28 15.64
CA LEU A 341 -3.27 5.00 14.94
C LEU A 341 -3.23 5.21 13.42
N SER A 342 -2.48 4.41 12.67
CA SER A 342 -2.36 4.57 11.21
C SER A 342 -3.10 3.50 10.39
N ASP A 343 -3.55 2.44 11.03
CA ASP A 343 -4.13 1.24 10.43
C ASP A 343 -5.67 1.24 10.39
N LEU A 344 -6.32 2.28 10.94
CA LEU A 344 -7.78 2.43 10.91
C LEU A 344 -8.34 2.73 9.50
N THR A 345 -7.48 3.10 8.55
CA THR A 345 -7.84 3.38 7.14
C THR A 345 -6.95 2.57 6.19
N PRO A 346 -7.11 1.22 6.11
CA PRO A 346 -6.15 0.34 5.45
C PRO A 346 -5.98 0.58 3.95
N ASP A 347 -7.02 1.08 3.27
CA ASP A 347 -6.95 1.38 1.83
C ASP A 347 -6.16 2.68 1.54
N HIS A 348 -5.95 3.52 2.56
CA HIS A 348 -5.32 4.84 2.47
C HIS A 348 -4.67 5.20 3.82
N VAL A 349 -3.55 4.55 4.12
CA VAL A 349 -2.92 4.56 5.45
C VAL A 349 -2.48 5.96 5.86
N HIS A 350 -3.01 6.48 6.96
CA HIS A 350 -2.55 7.73 7.57
C HIS A 350 -2.90 7.79 9.07
N PRO A 351 -2.18 8.59 9.87
CA PRO A 351 -2.49 8.75 11.29
C PRO A 351 -3.88 9.37 11.52
N VAL A 352 -4.66 8.73 12.38
CA VAL A 352 -5.98 9.14 12.88
C VAL A 352 -5.92 9.20 14.41
N ALA A 353 -6.35 10.32 14.98
CA ALA A 353 -6.43 10.49 16.43
C ALA A 353 -7.79 10.00 16.95
N VAL A 354 -7.76 9.12 17.95
CA VAL A 354 -8.93 8.65 18.70
C VAL A 354 -8.84 9.21 20.12
N TYR A 355 -9.73 10.15 20.45
CA TYR A 355 -9.84 10.71 21.79
C TYR A 355 -10.77 9.82 22.61
N GLY A 356 -10.18 8.90 23.38
CA GLY A 356 -10.91 7.89 24.12
C GLY A 356 -11.06 8.24 25.60
N LYS A 357 -12.05 7.63 26.25
CA LYS A 357 -12.03 7.43 27.71
C LYS A 357 -12.56 6.05 28.06
N ASN A 358 -11.70 5.25 28.69
CA ASN A 358 -12.12 3.97 29.26
C ASN A 358 -12.80 4.20 30.62
N GLY A 359 -13.85 3.41 30.87
CA GLY A 359 -14.50 3.29 32.17
C GLY A 359 -14.55 1.84 32.62
N ALA A 360 -14.32 1.62 33.90
CA ALA A 360 -14.48 0.31 34.52
C ALA A 360 -14.97 0.47 35.95
N THR A 361 -15.85 -0.43 36.35
CA THR A 361 -16.24 -0.71 37.73
C THR A 361 -16.58 -2.20 37.84
N THR A 362 -16.89 -2.71 39.03
CA THR A 362 -17.09 -4.16 39.21
C THR A 362 -18.22 -4.66 38.30
N ALA A 363 -17.88 -5.58 37.39
CA ALA A 363 -18.75 -6.15 36.36
C ALA A 363 -19.28 -5.17 35.28
N TYR A 364 -18.70 -3.99 35.14
CA TYR A 364 -19.02 -3.05 34.05
C TYR A 364 -17.76 -2.53 33.38
N ARG A 365 -17.79 -2.43 32.06
CA ARG A 365 -16.74 -1.79 31.29
C ARG A 365 -17.34 -0.97 30.16
N SER A 366 -16.82 0.22 29.97
CA SER A 366 -17.33 1.19 29.02
C SER A 366 -16.20 1.88 28.26
N GLN A 367 -16.53 2.38 27.08
CA GLN A 367 -15.62 3.16 26.25
C GLN A 367 -16.39 4.24 25.50
N LEU A 368 -15.87 5.47 25.56
CA LEU A 368 -16.28 6.59 24.72
C LEU A 368 -15.10 6.95 23.84
N SER A 369 -15.28 6.96 22.52
CA SER A 369 -14.23 7.23 21.53
C SER A 369 -14.69 8.29 20.54
N PHE A 370 -13.92 9.38 20.40
CA PHE A 370 -14.15 10.41 19.40
C PHE A 370 -13.10 10.34 18.29
N VAL A 371 -13.56 10.43 17.05
CA VAL A 371 -12.70 10.57 15.86
C VAL A 371 -13.08 11.89 15.20
N ASP A 372 -12.57 12.97 15.78
CA ASP A 372 -12.98 14.34 15.44
C ASP A 372 -12.67 14.68 13.97
N ASP A 373 -11.57 14.16 13.41
CA ASP A 373 -11.19 14.33 12.00
C ASP A 373 -12.31 13.96 11.02
N TYR A 374 -13.20 13.03 11.41
CA TYR A 374 -14.31 12.56 10.58
C TYR A 374 -15.69 12.86 11.16
N GLY A 375 -15.77 13.61 12.27
CA GLY A 375 -17.04 14.01 12.86
C GLY A 375 -17.87 12.85 13.43
N ILE A 376 -17.23 11.78 13.92
CA ILE A 376 -17.93 10.63 14.52
C ILE A 376 -17.48 10.35 15.95
N ALA A 377 -18.38 9.74 16.72
CA ALA A 377 -18.08 9.19 18.03
C ALA A 377 -18.71 7.80 18.18
N MET A 378 -18.16 7.01 19.08
CA MET A 378 -18.63 5.66 19.37
C MET A 378 -18.71 5.46 20.89
N VAL A 379 -19.75 4.76 21.31
CA VAL A 379 -19.94 4.38 22.71
C VAL A 379 -20.16 2.88 22.80
N VAL A 380 -19.37 2.24 23.67
CA VAL A 380 -19.47 0.84 24.01
C VAL A 380 -19.77 0.74 25.50
N LEU A 381 -20.93 0.22 25.86
CA LEU A 381 -21.32 -0.06 27.25
C LEU A 381 -21.48 -1.56 27.42
N THR A 382 -20.78 -2.15 28.39
CA THR A 382 -20.86 -3.59 28.69
C THR A 382 -21.12 -3.82 30.17
N ALA A 383 -21.91 -4.86 30.45
CA ALA A 383 -22.23 -5.37 31.78
C ALA A 383 -21.97 -6.89 31.78
N GLY A 384 -21.05 -7.35 32.62
CA GLY A 384 -20.59 -8.74 32.67
C GLY A 384 -19.05 -8.85 32.61
N PRO A 385 -18.52 -9.94 32.03
CA PRO A 385 -17.08 -10.15 31.82
C PRO A 385 -16.37 -8.94 31.18
N MET A 386 -15.23 -8.54 31.76
CA MET A 386 -14.50 -7.34 31.34
C MET A 386 -13.79 -7.47 29.98
N GLN A 387 -13.72 -8.67 29.41
CA GLN A 387 -13.05 -8.98 28.14
C GLN A 387 -13.86 -8.55 26.91
N ALA A 388 -15.17 -8.33 27.04
CA ALA A 388 -16.04 -7.98 25.91
C ALA A 388 -15.70 -6.61 25.31
N ALA A 389 -15.54 -5.58 26.15
CA ALA A 389 -15.43 -4.20 25.67
C ALA A 389 -14.22 -3.96 24.73
N PRO A 390 -12.98 -4.43 25.01
CA PRO A 390 -11.85 -4.24 24.09
C PRO A 390 -12.09 -4.79 22.69
N VAL A 391 -12.68 -5.98 22.58
CA VAL A 391 -12.96 -6.62 21.29
C VAL A 391 -14.03 -5.84 20.51
N LEU A 392 -15.07 -5.39 21.22
CA LEU A 392 -16.15 -4.59 20.63
C LEU A 392 -15.65 -3.22 20.16
N VAL A 393 -14.81 -2.55 20.95
CA VAL A 393 -14.21 -1.25 20.59
C VAL A 393 -13.34 -1.38 19.34
N ASP A 394 -12.49 -2.40 19.28
CA ASP A 394 -11.61 -2.65 18.13
C ASP A 394 -12.42 -2.91 16.84
N ALA A 395 -13.44 -3.77 16.93
CA ALA A 395 -14.34 -4.05 15.82
C ALA A 395 -15.08 -2.79 15.33
N MET A 396 -15.57 -1.96 16.24
CA MET A 396 -16.28 -0.72 15.91
C MET A 396 -15.35 0.31 15.26
N LEU A 397 -14.19 0.60 15.86
CA LEU A 397 -13.24 1.57 15.32
C LEU A 397 -12.76 1.14 13.94
N SER A 398 -12.33 -0.11 13.77
CA SER A 398 -11.84 -0.64 12.49
C SER A 398 -12.91 -0.62 11.39
N THR A 399 -14.16 -0.92 11.74
CA THR A 399 -15.26 -0.96 10.76
C THR A 399 -15.69 0.44 10.34
N PHE A 400 -16.03 1.29 11.32
CA PHE A 400 -16.70 2.54 11.04
C PHE A 400 -15.73 3.66 10.65
N VAL A 401 -14.52 3.74 11.20
CA VAL A 401 -13.54 4.75 10.78
C VAL A 401 -13.17 4.57 9.31
N SER A 402 -12.91 3.32 8.89
CA SER A 402 -12.65 2.99 7.48
C SER A 402 -13.85 3.33 6.57
N ALA A 403 -15.08 2.98 6.96
CA ALA A 403 -16.28 3.24 6.17
C ALA A 403 -16.57 4.75 6.02
N VAL A 404 -16.43 5.51 7.10
CA VAL A 404 -16.65 6.96 7.13
C VAL A 404 -15.59 7.68 6.31
N TYR A 405 -14.33 7.25 6.40
CA TYR A 405 -13.27 7.81 5.55
C TYR A 405 -13.52 7.55 4.05
N LYS A 406 -13.96 6.34 3.67
CA LYS A 406 -14.40 6.04 2.29
C LYS A 406 -15.53 6.95 1.82
N GLY A 407 -16.52 7.18 2.69
CA GLY A 407 -17.60 8.14 2.42
C GLY A 407 -17.09 9.56 2.22
N SER A 408 -16.16 10.01 3.06
CA SER A 408 -15.55 11.35 2.98
C SER A 408 -14.82 11.55 1.67
N ARG A 409 -14.02 10.56 1.23
CA ARG A 409 -13.33 10.58 -0.08
C ARG A 409 -14.31 10.60 -1.26
N TYR A 410 -15.38 9.82 -1.17
CA TYR A 410 -16.42 9.80 -2.20
C TYR A 410 -17.07 11.19 -2.35
N GLN A 411 -17.39 11.86 -1.24
CA GLN A 411 -17.96 13.21 -1.26
C GLN A 411 -16.94 14.26 -1.70
N ALA A 412 -15.66 14.10 -1.33
CA ALA A 412 -14.57 14.99 -1.74
C ALA A 412 -14.34 15.00 -3.27
N LYS A 413 -14.90 14.05 -4.02
CA LYS A 413 -14.89 14.12 -5.50
C LYS A 413 -15.61 15.35 -6.05
N LYS A 414 -16.50 15.99 -5.27
CA LYS A 414 -17.16 17.24 -5.70
C LYS A 414 -16.16 18.38 -5.97
N TYR A 415 -14.98 18.32 -5.36
CA TYR A 415 -13.89 19.29 -5.55
C TYR A 415 -13.12 19.03 -6.87
N GLU A 416 -13.25 17.87 -7.51
CA GLU A 416 -12.56 17.53 -8.77
C GLU A 416 -13.15 18.30 -9.96
N ARG A 417 -12.66 19.52 -10.20
CA ARG A 417 -13.22 20.45 -11.18
C ARG A 417 -12.18 21.41 -11.75
N ASP A 418 -12.52 21.97 -12.91
CA ASP A 418 -11.81 23.08 -13.55
C ASP A 418 -12.47 24.42 -13.23
N PHE A 419 -11.67 25.35 -12.74
CA PHE A 419 -12.06 26.70 -12.38
C PHE A 419 -11.39 27.70 -13.32
N THR A 420 -12.14 28.72 -13.76
CA THR A 420 -11.63 29.78 -14.65
C THR A 420 -12.06 31.15 -14.17
N SER A 421 -11.22 32.16 -14.35
CA SER A 421 -11.54 33.56 -14.03
C SER A 421 -12.68 34.10 -14.90
N HIS A 422 -13.70 34.70 -14.29
CA HIS A 422 -14.92 35.17 -14.98
C HIS A 422 -14.75 36.54 -15.69
N GLU A 423 -13.70 37.30 -15.38
CA GLU A 423 -13.48 38.62 -15.97
C GLU A 423 -12.80 38.54 -17.34
N LYS A 424 -13.24 39.40 -18.28
CA LYS A 424 -12.57 39.66 -19.57
C LYS A 424 -11.24 40.39 -19.33
N THR A 425 -10.30 39.72 -18.68
CA THR A 425 -8.89 40.12 -18.65
C THR A 425 -8.21 39.49 -19.86
N ASP A 426 -7.16 40.13 -20.40
CA ASP A 426 -6.43 39.61 -21.57
C ASP A 426 -5.77 38.25 -21.31
N THR A 427 -5.70 37.80 -20.04
CA THR A 427 -5.04 36.55 -19.63
C THR A 427 -5.85 35.80 -18.56
N PRO A 428 -6.69 34.80 -18.93
CA PRO A 428 -7.51 34.07 -17.97
C PRO A 428 -6.67 33.15 -17.09
N ILE A 429 -7.00 33.09 -15.79
CA ILE A 429 -6.41 32.14 -14.85
C ILE A 429 -7.27 30.89 -14.81
N LYS A 430 -6.64 29.72 -14.85
CA LYS A 430 -7.27 28.41 -14.79
C LYS A 430 -6.64 27.57 -13.69
N ALA A 431 -7.46 26.90 -12.91
CA ALA A 431 -7.01 25.97 -11.88
C ALA A 431 -7.78 24.66 -11.97
N THR A 432 -7.08 23.54 -11.81
CA THR A 432 -7.68 22.21 -11.76
C THR A 432 -7.37 21.58 -10.41
N LEU A 433 -8.41 21.14 -9.72
CA LEU A 433 -8.30 20.34 -8.52
C LEU A 433 -8.61 18.88 -8.87
N SER A 434 -7.85 17.93 -8.32
CA SER A 434 -8.13 16.50 -8.44
C SER A 434 -7.96 15.78 -7.10
N GLN A 435 -8.50 14.58 -6.96
CA GLN A 435 -8.21 13.68 -5.84
C GLN A 435 -7.31 12.55 -6.33
N ASP A 436 -6.15 12.36 -5.70
CA ASP A 436 -5.24 11.24 -6.00
C ASP A 436 -5.52 10.05 -5.06
N GLU A 437 -4.57 9.13 -4.88
CA GLU A 437 -4.73 8.02 -3.92
C GLU A 437 -4.68 8.49 -2.46
N ASP A 438 -4.10 9.64 -2.15
CA ASP A 438 -3.79 10.09 -0.80
C ASP A 438 -4.72 11.24 -0.35
N SER A 439 -4.86 12.33 -1.11
CA SER A 439 -5.61 13.53 -0.74
C SER A 439 -6.18 14.28 -1.95
N LEU A 440 -6.75 15.48 -1.73
CA LEU A 440 -6.96 16.46 -2.79
C LEU A 440 -5.61 17.09 -3.17
N VAL A 441 -5.43 17.41 -4.46
CA VAL A 441 -4.22 18.01 -5.02
C VAL A 441 -4.58 19.13 -6.01
N LEU A 442 -3.71 20.15 -6.07
CA LEU A 442 -3.74 21.18 -7.11
C LEU A 442 -2.97 20.65 -8.31
N SER A 443 -3.69 20.09 -9.28
CA SER A 443 -3.11 19.41 -10.44
C SER A 443 -2.60 20.40 -11.49
N SER A 444 -3.29 21.54 -11.63
CA SER A 444 -2.88 22.60 -12.53
C SER A 444 -3.25 23.98 -11.99
N LEU A 445 -2.40 24.97 -12.26
CA LEU A 445 -2.66 26.38 -12.01
C LEU A 445 -1.93 27.18 -13.08
N HIS A 446 -2.68 27.74 -14.02
CA HIS A 446 -2.14 28.48 -15.15
C HIS A 446 -2.62 29.93 -15.11
N GLY A 447 -1.71 30.87 -15.35
CA GLY A 447 -2.04 32.29 -15.46
C GLY A 447 -1.01 33.01 -16.32
N ASN A 448 -1.43 33.99 -17.13
CA ASN A 448 -0.52 34.80 -17.96
C ASN A 448 0.43 34.00 -18.89
N GLY A 449 0.01 32.79 -19.31
CA GLY A 449 0.82 31.91 -20.17
C GLY A 449 1.90 31.10 -19.45
N THR A 450 1.96 31.12 -18.11
CA THR A 450 2.91 30.32 -17.31
C THR A 450 2.20 29.24 -16.48
N ASP A 451 2.94 28.18 -16.16
CA ASP A 451 2.53 27.14 -15.20
C ASP A 451 2.95 27.57 -13.79
N LEU A 452 1.98 28.09 -13.04
CA LEU A 452 2.18 28.61 -11.71
C LEU A 452 2.42 27.50 -10.67
N VAL A 453 2.09 26.23 -10.97
CA VAL A 453 2.42 25.11 -10.07
C VAL A 453 3.93 24.93 -10.01
N SER A 454 4.60 24.87 -11.17
CA SER A 454 6.06 24.81 -11.23
C SER A 454 6.70 26.06 -10.63
N ASP A 455 6.17 27.25 -10.95
CA ASP A 455 6.71 28.51 -10.41
C ASP A 455 6.60 28.57 -8.87
N LEU A 456 5.49 28.09 -8.29
CA LEU A 456 5.33 27.97 -6.83
C LEU A 456 6.37 27.03 -6.21
N MET A 457 6.68 25.91 -6.87
CA MET A 457 7.73 24.99 -6.42
C MET A 457 9.09 25.66 -6.41
N ASP A 458 9.43 26.39 -7.46
CA ASP A 458 10.73 27.06 -7.57
C ASP A 458 10.87 28.21 -6.58
N LEU A 459 9.79 28.97 -6.34
CA LEU A 459 9.74 29.99 -5.29
C LEU A 459 9.94 29.38 -3.90
N TRP A 460 9.22 28.31 -3.58
CA TRP A 460 9.37 27.62 -2.30
C TRP A 460 10.77 26.99 -2.14
N ARG A 461 11.36 26.40 -3.19
CA ARG A 461 12.74 25.89 -3.15
C ARG A 461 13.77 26.99 -2.97
N SER A 462 13.60 28.11 -3.67
CA SER A 462 14.52 29.26 -3.59
C SER A 462 14.53 29.88 -2.20
N ILE A 463 13.38 29.96 -1.54
CA ILE A 463 13.24 30.63 -0.25
C ILE A 463 13.45 29.68 0.93
N MET A 464 12.94 28.45 0.86
CA MET A 464 12.94 27.49 1.97
C MET A 464 13.95 26.34 1.77
N GLY A 465 14.50 26.13 0.58
CA GLY A 465 15.29 24.94 0.25
C GLY A 465 16.56 24.76 1.07
N ASP A 466 17.15 25.84 1.58
CA ASP A 466 18.31 25.77 2.49
C ASP A 466 17.92 25.38 3.93
N PHE A 467 16.65 25.55 4.30
CA PHE A 467 16.12 25.28 5.64
C PHE A 467 15.34 23.97 5.74
N MET A 468 14.84 23.49 4.60
CA MET A 468 13.86 22.41 4.53
C MET A 468 14.39 21.19 3.78
N PRO A 469 13.84 20.00 4.06
CA PRO A 469 14.01 18.84 3.19
C PRO A 469 13.53 19.12 1.77
N GLU A 470 13.87 18.23 0.84
CA GLU A 470 13.55 18.39 -0.58
C GLU A 470 12.04 18.58 -0.80
N ILE A 471 11.69 19.65 -1.54
CA ILE A 471 10.30 20.03 -1.86
C ILE A 471 9.89 19.39 -3.19
N LEU A 472 8.85 18.56 -3.13
CA LEU A 472 8.38 17.70 -4.22
C LEU A 472 6.90 17.96 -4.57
N LEU A 473 6.54 17.56 -5.79
CA LEU A 473 5.15 17.40 -6.22
C LEU A 473 4.58 16.06 -5.73
N PRO A 474 3.25 15.93 -5.59
CA PRO A 474 2.21 16.93 -5.90
C PRO A 474 2.03 18.03 -4.83
N ILE A 475 1.39 19.15 -5.19
CA ILE A 475 0.89 20.13 -4.21
C ILE A 475 -0.46 19.63 -3.67
N ARG A 476 -0.45 19.14 -2.44
CA ARG A 476 -1.64 18.66 -1.71
C ARG A 476 -2.44 19.82 -1.15
N ILE A 477 -3.74 19.59 -0.95
CA ILE A 477 -4.65 20.60 -0.43
C ILE A 477 -5.34 20.06 0.81
N PHE A 478 -5.20 20.77 1.92
CA PHE A 478 -5.80 20.40 3.20
C PHE A 478 -6.74 21.51 3.70
N PRO A 479 -7.92 21.16 4.23
CA PRO A 479 -8.81 22.14 4.83
C PRO A 479 -8.20 22.71 6.12
N THR A 480 -8.36 24.02 6.35
CA THR A 480 -7.86 24.64 7.59
C THR A 480 -8.86 24.59 8.75
N GLY A 481 -10.13 24.29 8.45
CA GLY A 481 -11.25 24.44 9.39
C GLY A 481 -11.73 25.90 9.57
N LEU A 482 -11.07 26.89 8.96
CA LEU A 482 -11.52 28.27 8.97
C LEU A 482 -12.61 28.49 7.92
N SER A 483 -13.74 29.06 8.34
CA SER A 483 -14.83 29.45 7.45
C SER A 483 -15.40 30.81 7.82
N THR A 484 -15.94 31.52 6.84
CA THR A 484 -16.58 32.84 7.02
C THR A 484 -17.83 32.94 6.15
N ASN A 485 -18.90 33.53 6.70
CA ASN A 485 -20.09 33.85 5.92
C ASN A 485 -19.81 35.07 5.04
N SER A 486 -20.11 34.96 3.75
CA SER A 486 -19.88 36.01 2.77
C SER A 486 -21.03 36.02 1.75
N ALA A 487 -20.91 36.86 0.72
CA ALA A 487 -21.82 36.86 -0.42
C ALA A 487 -21.04 36.85 -1.73
N PHE A 488 -21.46 35.99 -2.66
CA PHE A 488 -20.93 35.94 -4.01
C PHE A 488 -22.09 36.16 -4.99
N ASN A 489 -21.97 37.16 -5.86
CA ASN A 489 -23.04 37.60 -6.77
C ASN A 489 -24.40 37.85 -6.08
N GLY A 490 -24.37 38.38 -4.85
CA GLY A 490 -25.58 38.69 -4.07
C GLY A 490 -26.27 37.49 -3.42
N LYS A 491 -25.72 36.27 -3.55
CA LYS A 491 -26.18 35.08 -2.81
C LYS A 491 -25.29 34.82 -1.59
N PRO A 492 -25.86 34.38 -0.45
CA PRO A 492 -25.08 33.96 0.70
C PRO A 492 -24.21 32.75 0.34
N ILE A 493 -22.96 32.78 0.81
CA ILE A 493 -21.99 31.69 0.65
C ILE A 493 -21.21 31.48 1.94
N VAL A 494 -20.67 30.27 2.12
CA VAL A 494 -19.64 29.97 3.12
C VAL A 494 -18.30 29.92 2.41
N ARG A 495 -17.36 30.77 2.83
CA ARG A 495 -15.99 30.81 2.31
C ARG A 495 -15.06 30.08 3.27
N GLU A 496 -14.47 28.99 2.81
CA GLU A 496 -13.51 28.17 3.55
C GLU A 496 -12.07 28.48 3.19
N GLY A 497 -11.20 28.47 4.20
CA GLY A 497 -9.75 28.53 4.03
C GLY A 497 -9.13 27.15 3.87
N TRP A 498 -8.19 27.04 2.94
CA TRP A 498 -7.45 25.82 2.62
C TRP A 498 -5.95 26.12 2.46
N HIS A 499 -5.10 25.14 2.77
CA HIS A 499 -3.66 25.24 2.57
C HIS A 499 -3.17 24.35 1.43
N LEU A 500 -2.33 24.92 0.57
CA LEU A 500 -1.51 24.22 -0.40
C LEU A 500 -0.24 23.72 0.28
N ARG A 501 0.11 22.45 0.10
CA ARG A 501 1.25 21.81 0.76
C ARG A 501 2.04 20.97 -0.23
N PRO A 502 3.31 21.29 -0.51
CA PRO A 502 4.16 20.36 -1.24
C PRO A 502 4.46 19.12 -0.40
N ASP A 503 4.75 18.02 -1.07
CA ASP A 503 5.35 16.87 -0.41
C ASP A 503 6.80 17.19 -0.02
N LEU A 504 7.21 16.73 1.17
CA LEU A 504 8.56 16.92 1.68
C LEU A 504 9.26 15.57 1.82
N MET A 505 10.44 15.42 1.22
CA MET A 505 11.26 14.22 1.36
C MET A 505 12.53 14.51 2.16
N SER A 506 12.67 13.80 3.28
CA SER A 506 13.90 13.81 4.09
C SER A 506 14.80 12.65 3.64
N SER A 507 15.75 12.94 2.75
CA SER A 507 16.65 11.94 2.13
C SER A 507 18.11 12.39 2.18
N PHE A 508 18.70 12.46 3.37
CA PHE A 508 20.15 12.63 3.50
C PHE A 508 20.84 11.27 3.41
N ASN A 509 21.60 11.03 2.33
CA ASN A 509 22.50 9.88 2.23
C ASN A 509 23.83 10.22 2.88
N THR A 510 24.11 9.60 4.02
CA THR A 510 25.35 9.79 4.76
C THR A 510 25.89 8.47 5.30
N ASP A 511 27.19 8.27 5.18
CA ASP A 511 27.93 7.15 5.80
C ASP A 511 28.24 7.42 7.29
N LEU A 512 27.90 8.61 7.79
CA LEU A 512 28.04 8.92 9.21
C LEU A 512 27.09 8.03 10.03
N PRO A 513 27.51 7.57 11.23
CA PRO A 513 26.69 6.70 12.06
C PRO A 513 25.43 7.45 12.51
N GLY A 514 24.28 7.09 11.94
CA GLY A 514 23.00 7.73 12.24
C GLY A 514 21.83 6.80 11.97
N ARG A 515 20.75 6.95 12.75
CA ARG A 515 19.50 6.18 12.58
C ARG A 515 18.46 6.91 11.73
N ARG A 516 18.89 7.91 10.96
CA ARG A 516 18.02 8.76 10.12
C ARG A 516 16.84 9.36 10.92
N LEU A 517 17.12 9.82 12.15
CA LEU A 517 16.10 10.38 13.05
C LEU A 517 15.37 11.59 12.42
N GLN A 518 16.06 12.36 11.58
CA GLN A 518 15.46 13.48 10.85
C GLN A 518 14.40 13.06 9.82
N ASN A 519 14.33 11.77 9.46
CA ASN A 519 13.26 11.26 8.59
C ASN A 519 11.92 11.11 9.35
N GLN A 520 11.95 11.11 10.68
CA GLN A 520 10.75 11.13 11.52
C GLN A 520 10.34 12.55 11.93
N ASN A 521 11.12 13.56 11.56
CA ASN A 521 10.82 14.95 11.89
C ASN A 521 9.87 15.53 10.84
N CYS A 522 8.61 15.76 11.24
CA CYS A 522 7.61 16.37 10.37
C CYS A 522 7.76 17.90 10.37
N TRP A 523 8.44 18.44 9.36
CA TRP A 523 8.66 19.90 9.24
C TRP A 523 7.45 20.68 8.71
N THR A 524 6.45 19.99 8.16
CA THR A 524 5.27 20.57 7.49
C THR A 524 4.45 21.53 8.36
N TRP A 525 4.42 21.36 9.69
CA TRP A 525 3.70 22.28 10.57
C TRP A 525 4.37 23.66 10.67
N THR A 526 5.67 23.77 10.35
CA THR A 526 6.43 25.03 10.42
C THR A 526 6.35 25.89 9.16
N ILE A 527 5.91 25.33 8.02
CA ILE A 527 6.00 26.00 6.72
C ILE A 527 4.72 26.68 6.25
N GLY A 528 3.63 26.54 7.02
CA GLY A 528 2.39 27.24 6.68
C GLY A 528 2.60 28.73 6.79
N ASP A 529 2.06 29.50 5.84
CA ASP A 529 2.15 30.96 5.87
C ASP A 529 3.60 31.51 5.79
N TRP A 530 4.59 30.71 5.37
CA TRP A 530 5.99 31.16 5.40
C TRP A 530 6.31 32.13 4.25
N VAL A 531 5.86 31.82 3.04
CA VAL A 531 6.21 32.60 1.84
C VAL A 531 5.03 33.47 1.42
N HIS A 532 5.27 34.78 1.35
CA HIS A 532 4.28 35.78 1.02
C HIS A 532 4.57 36.48 -0.31
N HIS A 533 3.52 36.80 -1.06
CA HIS A 533 3.57 37.73 -2.18
C HIS A 533 2.54 38.84 -1.98
N ALA A 534 3.01 40.09 -1.98
CA ALA A 534 2.18 41.29 -1.84
C ALA A 534 1.25 41.30 -0.60
N GLY A 535 1.68 40.68 0.50
CA GLY A 535 0.94 40.60 1.76
C GLY A 535 0.00 39.39 1.87
N GLU A 536 -0.06 38.53 0.86
CA GLU A 536 -0.85 37.29 0.91
C GLU A 536 0.06 36.05 0.91
N PRO A 537 -0.31 34.96 1.60
CA PRO A 537 0.49 33.75 1.66
C PRO A 537 0.37 32.95 0.35
N LEU A 538 1.48 32.44 -0.16
CA LEU A 538 1.51 31.62 -1.39
C LEU A 538 0.88 30.25 -1.22
N ASP A 539 0.72 29.78 0.01
CA ASP A 539 0.09 28.51 0.35
C ASP A 539 -1.40 28.64 0.68
N ARG A 540 -2.00 29.83 0.56
CA ARG A 540 -3.40 30.07 0.90
C ARG A 540 -4.33 29.90 -0.30
N MET A 541 -5.38 29.11 -0.10
CA MET A 541 -6.47 28.90 -1.05
C MET A 541 -7.83 29.14 -0.37
N LEU A 542 -8.80 29.64 -1.11
CA LEU A 542 -10.17 29.91 -0.65
C LEU A 542 -11.16 29.13 -1.48
N VAL A 543 -12.12 28.47 -0.84
CA VAL A 543 -13.23 27.76 -1.52
C VAL A 543 -14.54 28.39 -1.11
N ASP A 544 -15.31 28.87 -2.09
CA ASP A 544 -16.63 29.45 -1.87
C ASP A 544 -17.70 28.38 -2.14
N MET A 545 -18.53 28.11 -1.14
CA MET A 545 -19.62 27.13 -1.21
C MET A 545 -20.98 27.80 -1.02
N ASP A 546 -21.98 27.32 -1.77
CA ASP A 546 -23.37 27.71 -1.57
C ASP A 546 -24.02 27.00 -0.37
N GLU A 547 -25.28 27.35 -0.09
CA GLU A 547 -26.07 26.78 1.03
C GLU A 547 -26.29 25.25 0.88
N ASP A 548 -26.23 24.72 -0.34
CA ASP A 548 -26.39 23.29 -0.64
C ASP A 548 -25.04 22.54 -0.60
N GLY A 549 -23.94 23.22 -0.22
CA GLY A 549 -22.60 22.65 -0.16
C GLY A 549 -21.93 22.45 -1.53
N GLY A 550 -22.48 23.08 -2.57
CA GLY A 550 -21.94 23.14 -3.93
C GLY A 550 -20.84 24.19 -4.04
N ILE A 551 -19.75 23.87 -4.74
CA ILE A 551 -18.63 24.79 -4.93
C ILE A 551 -18.96 25.78 -6.03
N VAL A 552 -19.03 27.06 -5.68
CA VAL A 552 -19.37 28.18 -6.58
C VAL A 552 -18.18 29.07 -6.90
N GLY A 553 -17.07 28.95 -6.17
CA GLY A 553 -15.87 29.72 -6.42
C GLY A 553 -14.60 29.14 -5.82
N LEU A 554 -13.47 29.47 -6.42
CA LEU A 554 -12.13 29.13 -5.96
C LEU A 554 -11.24 30.38 -6.04
N GLY A 555 -10.45 30.65 -5.00
CA GLY A 555 -9.60 31.84 -4.94
C GLY A 555 -8.19 31.54 -4.49
N PHE A 556 -7.22 32.21 -5.13
CA PHE A 556 -5.81 32.24 -4.73
C PHE A 556 -5.43 33.70 -4.43
N PRO A 557 -5.53 34.15 -3.17
CA PRO A 557 -5.37 35.58 -2.81
C PRO A 557 -4.08 36.21 -3.34
N PHE A 558 -2.99 35.46 -3.37
CA PHE A 558 -1.68 35.92 -3.85
C PHE A 558 -1.61 36.24 -5.34
N LEU A 559 -2.52 35.74 -6.17
CA LEU A 559 -2.56 36.07 -7.61
C LEU A 559 -3.29 37.39 -7.89
N LYS A 560 -3.92 38.00 -6.87
CA LYS A 560 -4.84 39.16 -6.99
C LYS A 560 -5.90 39.11 -8.13
N PRO A 561 -6.53 37.97 -8.52
CA PRO A 561 -7.63 37.97 -9.48
C PRO A 561 -8.97 37.90 -8.73
N GLY A 562 -10.08 38.14 -9.44
CA GLY A 562 -11.41 37.79 -8.93
C GLY A 562 -11.54 36.28 -8.64
N VAL A 563 -12.58 35.90 -7.91
CA VAL A 563 -12.92 34.49 -7.64
C VAL A 563 -13.04 33.72 -8.96
N LEU A 564 -12.31 32.61 -9.09
CA LEU A 564 -12.43 31.68 -10.21
C LEU A 564 -13.75 30.92 -10.05
N VAL A 565 -14.56 30.89 -11.10
CA VAL A 565 -15.83 30.16 -11.05
C VAL A 565 -15.67 28.77 -11.66
N PRO A 566 -16.49 27.79 -11.24
CA PRO A 566 -16.63 26.55 -11.98
C PRO A 566 -16.96 26.88 -13.43
N SER A 567 -16.23 26.29 -14.36
CA SER A 567 -16.48 26.50 -15.79
C SER A 567 -17.93 26.11 -16.10
N MET A 568 -18.79 27.09 -16.43
CA MET A 568 -20.22 26.88 -16.68
C MET A 568 -20.41 25.70 -17.63
N ALA A 569 -21.33 24.80 -17.28
CA ALA A 569 -21.77 23.68 -18.10
C ALA A 569 -22.37 24.21 -19.42
N GLY A 570 -21.49 24.58 -20.36
CA GLY A 570 -21.81 24.73 -21.76
C GLY A 570 -22.34 23.39 -22.19
N GLY A 571 -23.68 23.32 -22.32
CA GLY A 571 -24.43 22.08 -22.46
C GLY A 571 -23.71 21.15 -23.41
N ARG A 572 -23.44 19.92 -22.94
CA ARG A 572 -22.83 18.81 -23.67
C ARG A 572 -22.67 19.16 -25.15
N ARG A 573 -21.60 19.88 -25.51
CA ARG A 573 -21.00 19.61 -26.81
C ARG A 573 -20.67 18.16 -26.65
N ALA A 574 -21.32 17.33 -27.48
CA ALA A 574 -20.98 15.93 -27.60
C ALA A 574 -19.48 15.85 -27.39
N LYS A 575 -19.08 15.11 -26.35
CA LYS A 575 -17.68 14.72 -26.06
C LYS A 575 -16.99 14.77 -27.42
N PRO A 576 -16.10 15.74 -27.73
CA PRO A 576 -15.47 15.72 -29.04
C PRO A 576 -14.95 14.31 -29.14
N ALA A 577 -15.49 13.53 -30.07
CA ALA A 577 -15.41 12.07 -30.01
C ALA A 577 -13.95 11.78 -29.68
N GLY A 578 -13.69 11.25 -28.47
CA GLY A 578 -12.33 11.11 -27.98
C GLY A 578 -11.53 10.51 -29.12
N PRO A 579 -10.35 11.04 -29.46
CA PRO A 579 -9.69 10.84 -30.74
C PRO A 579 -9.93 9.41 -31.21
N LYS A 580 -10.63 9.29 -32.35
CA LYS A 580 -11.23 8.03 -32.83
C LYS A 580 -10.19 6.93 -32.63
N ALA A 581 -10.49 5.97 -31.75
CA ALA A 581 -9.50 4.99 -31.30
C ALA A 581 -8.74 4.44 -32.52
N PRO A 582 -7.40 4.51 -32.54
CA PRO A 582 -6.62 4.16 -33.71
C PRO A 582 -6.96 2.74 -34.15
N THR A 583 -7.35 2.59 -35.42
CA THR A 583 -7.72 1.31 -36.05
C THR A 583 -6.49 0.47 -36.40
N THR A 584 -5.30 1.08 -36.30
CA THR A 584 -4.00 0.47 -36.54
C THR A 584 -3.23 0.41 -35.22
N THR A 585 -2.74 -0.77 -34.87
CA THR A 585 -1.85 -0.99 -33.72
C THR A 585 -0.53 -1.56 -34.23
N LEU A 586 0.59 -0.96 -33.87
CA LEU A 586 1.93 -1.51 -34.01
C LEU A 586 2.24 -2.29 -32.72
N VAL A 587 2.51 -3.59 -32.85
CA VAL A 587 2.91 -4.44 -31.73
C VAL A 587 4.41 -4.66 -31.83
N ILE A 588 5.15 -4.36 -30.77
CA ILE A 588 6.60 -4.56 -30.67
C ILE A 588 6.89 -5.41 -29.43
N ASP A 589 7.44 -6.60 -29.66
CA ASP A 589 8.11 -7.40 -28.64
C ASP A 589 9.60 -7.04 -28.69
N ASN A 590 10.05 -6.19 -27.76
CA ASN A 590 11.38 -5.57 -27.83
C ASN A 590 12.48 -6.44 -27.21
N GLY A 591 12.83 -7.53 -27.90
CA GLY A 591 13.89 -8.44 -27.49
C GLY A 591 15.29 -7.85 -27.61
N ALA A 592 16.21 -8.32 -26.77
CA ALA A 592 17.60 -7.85 -26.75
C ALA A 592 18.45 -8.28 -27.95
N ASP A 593 18.14 -9.45 -28.53
CA ASP A 593 18.82 -9.95 -29.71
C ASP A 593 18.11 -9.56 -30.99
N THR A 594 16.81 -9.88 -31.04
CA THR A 594 15.88 -9.54 -32.11
C THR A 594 14.59 -8.98 -31.52
N LEU A 595 14.11 -7.87 -32.08
CA LEU A 595 12.77 -7.33 -31.83
C LEU A 595 11.80 -7.92 -32.85
N LYS A 596 10.55 -8.18 -32.44
CA LYS A 596 9.50 -8.66 -33.34
C LYS A 596 8.48 -7.56 -33.47
N ALA A 597 8.19 -7.14 -34.69
CA ALA A 597 7.28 -6.05 -34.96
C ALA A 597 6.29 -6.39 -36.06
N GLY A 598 5.07 -5.89 -35.94
CA GLY A 598 4.03 -6.06 -36.95
C GLY A 598 2.80 -5.23 -36.64
N PHE A 599 1.95 -5.06 -37.65
CA PHE A 599 0.73 -4.26 -37.52
C PHE A 599 -0.50 -5.14 -37.31
N VAL A 600 -1.44 -4.62 -36.54
CA VAL A 600 -2.81 -5.11 -36.44
C VAL A 600 -3.73 -4.02 -36.98
N ARG A 601 -4.37 -4.28 -38.12
CA ARG A 601 -5.18 -3.29 -38.87
C ARG A 601 -6.60 -3.81 -39.05
N GLY A 602 -7.56 -3.12 -38.43
CA GLY A 602 -8.98 -3.46 -38.57
C GLY A 602 -9.32 -4.91 -38.17
N GLY A 603 -8.67 -5.44 -37.13
CA GLY A 603 -8.88 -6.82 -36.67
C GLY A 603 -7.94 -7.86 -37.31
N LYS A 604 -7.30 -7.53 -38.43
CA LYS A 604 -6.37 -8.43 -39.11
C LYS A 604 -4.95 -8.29 -38.54
N ILE A 605 -4.36 -9.42 -38.16
CA ILE A 605 -2.98 -9.52 -37.69
C ILE A 605 -2.09 -9.76 -38.92
N ASP A 606 -1.14 -8.85 -39.18
CA ASP A 606 -0.12 -9.03 -40.22
C ASP A 606 0.99 -9.98 -39.72
N GLU A 607 1.78 -10.57 -40.62
CA GLU A 607 2.91 -11.43 -40.25
C GLU A 607 4.03 -10.59 -39.59
N PRO A 608 4.57 -11.01 -38.42
CA PRO A 608 5.61 -10.24 -37.76
C PRO A 608 6.95 -10.36 -38.48
N ARG A 609 7.70 -9.25 -38.51
CA ARG A 609 9.09 -9.24 -38.91
C ARG A 609 10.00 -9.43 -37.70
N ILE A 610 10.98 -10.32 -37.84
CA ILE A 610 12.04 -10.54 -36.87
C ILE A 610 13.21 -9.65 -37.29
N ILE A 611 13.53 -8.66 -36.46
CA ILE A 611 14.49 -7.61 -36.79
C ILE A 611 15.67 -7.68 -35.79
N PRO A 612 16.93 -7.71 -36.23
CA PRO A 612 18.08 -7.62 -35.32
C PRO A 612 18.05 -6.33 -34.49
N ASN A 613 18.08 -6.44 -33.16
CA ASN A 613 18.09 -5.27 -32.27
C ASN A 613 19.53 -4.83 -31.96
N CYS A 614 20.22 -4.33 -32.97
CA CYS A 614 21.62 -3.90 -32.86
C CYS A 614 22.05 -2.92 -33.95
N ILE A 615 23.12 -2.19 -33.64
CA ILE A 615 23.96 -1.50 -34.62
C ILE A 615 25.26 -2.30 -34.71
N ALA A 616 25.59 -2.78 -35.91
CA ALA A 616 26.79 -3.57 -36.16
C ALA A 616 27.80 -2.80 -37.01
N ARG A 617 29.08 -3.03 -36.78
CA ARG A 617 30.17 -2.47 -37.59
C ARG A 617 31.10 -3.59 -38.02
N ASP A 618 31.29 -3.74 -39.33
CA ASP A 618 32.23 -4.73 -39.89
C ASP A 618 33.69 -4.26 -39.78
N ARG A 619 34.61 -5.15 -40.17
CA ARG A 619 36.05 -4.87 -40.22
C ARG A 619 36.42 -3.71 -41.13
N SER A 620 35.63 -3.48 -42.19
CA SER A 620 35.78 -2.34 -43.12
C SER A 620 35.18 -1.04 -42.59
N ARG A 621 34.71 -1.04 -41.33
CA ARG A 621 34.02 0.06 -40.63
C ARG A 621 32.68 0.46 -41.24
N LYS A 622 32.10 -0.36 -42.12
CA LYS A 622 30.74 -0.17 -42.61
C LYS A 622 29.76 -0.46 -41.48
N VAL A 623 28.80 0.44 -41.31
CA VAL A 623 27.78 0.35 -40.26
C VAL A 623 26.51 -0.28 -40.85
N TYR A 624 25.91 -1.18 -40.10
CA TYR A 624 24.66 -1.86 -40.41
C TYR A 624 23.71 -1.61 -39.24
N VAL A 625 22.51 -1.12 -39.53
CA VAL A 625 21.48 -0.84 -38.52
C VAL A 625 20.34 -1.83 -38.71
N ALA A 626 19.99 -2.56 -37.66
CA ALA A 626 18.82 -3.44 -37.65
C ALA A 626 18.76 -4.42 -38.84
N SER A 627 17.74 -4.35 -39.70
CA SER A 627 17.58 -5.25 -40.85
C SER A 627 18.69 -5.12 -41.90
N ASP A 628 19.46 -4.04 -41.91
CA ASP A 628 20.61 -3.90 -42.81
C ASP A 628 21.71 -4.94 -42.55
N LEU A 629 21.70 -5.59 -41.39
CA LEU A 629 22.62 -6.68 -41.09
C LEU A 629 22.51 -7.83 -42.11
N GLU A 630 21.35 -8.04 -42.75
CA GLU A 630 21.17 -9.02 -43.83
C GLU A 630 22.05 -8.73 -45.07
N LYS A 631 22.46 -7.47 -45.25
CA LYS A 631 23.36 -7.04 -46.33
C LYS A 631 24.82 -7.34 -46.00
N CYS A 632 25.13 -7.75 -44.77
CA CYS A 632 26.47 -8.13 -44.35
C CYS A 632 26.81 -9.51 -44.93
N ARG A 633 27.98 -9.62 -45.58
CA ARG A 633 28.46 -10.88 -46.16
C ARG A 633 29.61 -11.50 -45.38
N ASP A 634 30.28 -10.70 -44.56
CA ASP A 634 31.45 -11.08 -43.76
C ASP A 634 31.18 -10.73 -42.30
N PHE A 635 30.97 -11.76 -41.48
CA PHE A 635 30.71 -11.63 -40.05
C PHE A 635 31.98 -11.79 -39.20
N GLY A 636 33.16 -11.89 -39.83
CA GLY A 636 34.43 -11.97 -39.13
C GLY A 636 34.76 -10.66 -38.39
N GLU A 637 35.11 -10.77 -37.11
CA GLU A 637 35.46 -9.63 -36.23
C GLU A 637 34.40 -8.51 -36.17
N ILE A 638 33.14 -8.82 -36.46
CA ILE A 638 32.06 -7.83 -36.46
C ILE A 638 31.75 -7.35 -35.03
N GLN A 639 31.62 -6.03 -34.86
CA GLN A 639 31.35 -5.42 -33.56
C GLN A 639 29.87 -5.06 -33.43
N PHE A 640 29.23 -5.53 -32.35
CA PHE A 640 27.83 -5.22 -32.05
C PHE A 640 27.69 -4.21 -30.91
N ARG A 641 26.89 -3.17 -31.13
CA ARG A 641 26.35 -2.29 -30.08
C ARG A 641 24.86 -2.56 -29.96
N ARG A 642 24.42 -3.03 -28.79
CA ARG A 642 23.00 -3.35 -28.52
C ARG A 642 22.41 -2.31 -27.55
N PRO A 643 21.15 -1.88 -27.75
CA PRO A 643 20.50 -0.91 -26.86
C PRO A 643 20.02 -1.53 -25.53
N VAL A 644 19.86 -2.86 -25.51
CA VAL A 644 19.29 -3.61 -24.39
C VAL A 644 20.38 -4.31 -23.57
N GLU A 645 20.36 -4.08 -22.25
CA GLU A 645 21.22 -4.76 -21.28
C GLU A 645 20.38 -5.48 -20.22
N LYS A 646 20.73 -6.75 -19.95
CA LYS A 646 20.00 -7.62 -19.01
C LYS A 646 18.48 -7.72 -19.29
N GLY A 647 18.03 -7.36 -20.49
CA GLY A 647 16.62 -7.36 -20.91
C GLY A 647 15.95 -5.98 -20.91
N PHE A 648 16.58 -4.93 -20.36
CA PHE A 648 16.02 -3.59 -20.31
C PHE A 648 16.71 -2.65 -21.31
N ILE A 649 15.95 -1.72 -21.89
CA ILE A 649 16.50 -0.67 -22.77
C ILE A 649 17.27 0.30 -21.88
N VAL A 650 18.59 0.36 -22.02
CA VAL A 650 19.46 1.27 -21.24
C VAL A 650 20.06 2.37 -22.10
N ASN A 651 20.18 2.14 -23.41
CA ASN A 651 20.74 3.10 -24.35
C ASN A 651 19.69 3.45 -25.41
N TRP A 652 18.91 4.49 -25.12
CA TRP A 652 17.87 5.00 -26.00
C TRP A 652 18.41 5.60 -27.29
N GLU A 653 19.61 6.18 -27.31
CA GLU A 653 20.22 6.69 -28.56
C GLU A 653 20.37 5.57 -29.60
N ALA A 654 20.87 4.41 -29.18
CA ALA A 654 20.99 3.25 -30.06
C ALA A 654 19.63 2.61 -30.38
N GLN A 655 18.66 2.66 -29.45
CA GLN A 655 17.32 2.12 -29.67
C GLN A 655 16.56 2.96 -30.70
N LYS A 656 16.69 4.29 -30.63
CA LYS A 656 16.11 5.24 -31.57
C LYS A 656 16.65 5.02 -32.97
N GLU A 657 17.97 4.91 -33.15
CA GLU A 657 18.56 4.61 -34.46
C GLU A 657 17.97 3.33 -35.08
N VAL A 658 17.75 2.29 -34.28
CA VAL A 658 17.10 1.04 -34.72
C VAL A 658 15.62 1.28 -35.07
N TRP A 659 14.88 2.01 -34.25
CA TRP A 659 13.45 2.27 -34.49
C TRP A 659 13.22 3.23 -35.66
N ASP A 660 14.04 4.26 -35.80
CA ASP A 660 13.99 5.24 -36.89
C ASP A 660 14.21 4.53 -38.23
N HIS A 661 15.28 3.73 -38.33
CA HIS A 661 15.59 2.93 -39.52
C HIS A 661 14.45 1.99 -39.93
N GLU A 662 13.79 1.34 -38.96
CA GLU A 662 12.79 0.31 -39.23
C GLU A 662 11.36 0.85 -39.41
N PHE A 663 11.00 1.91 -38.68
CA PHE A 663 9.62 2.38 -38.58
C PHE A 663 9.39 3.83 -38.99
N PHE A 664 10.34 4.76 -38.84
CA PHE A 664 10.04 6.19 -38.91
C PHE A 664 10.74 6.96 -40.04
N ASP A 665 11.88 6.48 -40.51
CA ASP A 665 12.59 7.05 -41.66
C ASP A 665 11.75 6.99 -42.94
N ASP A 666 12.06 7.87 -43.89
CA ASP A 666 11.28 7.95 -45.13
C ASP A 666 11.27 6.67 -45.95
N ASN A 667 12.38 5.92 -45.89
CA ASN A 667 12.56 4.63 -46.55
C ASN A 667 12.40 3.44 -45.58
N ALA A 668 11.82 3.65 -44.40
CA ALA A 668 11.65 2.64 -43.38
C ALA A 668 10.88 1.42 -43.93
N PRO A 669 11.42 0.19 -43.78
CA PRO A 669 10.78 -1.02 -44.27
C PRO A 669 9.40 -1.29 -43.69
N MET A 670 9.11 -0.79 -42.48
CA MET A 670 7.82 -0.88 -41.80
C MET A 670 7.29 0.51 -41.41
N LYS A 671 7.25 1.44 -42.38
CA LYS A 671 6.83 2.82 -42.15
C LYS A 671 5.54 2.93 -41.32
N CYS A 672 5.65 3.59 -40.17
CA CYS A 672 4.60 3.82 -39.19
C CYS A 672 4.37 5.33 -39.07
N ASP A 673 3.10 5.74 -39.02
CA ASP A 673 2.72 7.08 -38.59
C ASP A 673 2.31 7.01 -37.11
N PRO A 674 3.15 7.47 -36.17
CA PRO A 674 2.84 7.40 -34.74
C PRO A 674 1.55 8.13 -34.38
N ALA A 675 1.29 9.28 -35.01
CA ALA A 675 0.16 10.15 -34.67
C ALA A 675 -1.21 9.48 -34.97
N ALA A 676 -1.22 8.47 -35.84
CA ALA A 676 -2.41 7.69 -36.21
C ALA A 676 -2.40 6.24 -35.66
N THR A 677 -1.36 5.84 -34.92
CA THR A 677 -1.13 4.43 -34.55
C THR A 677 -1.11 4.24 -33.04
N ARG A 678 -1.63 3.09 -32.57
CA ARG A 678 -1.38 2.61 -31.19
C ARG A 678 -0.11 1.79 -31.12
N LEU A 679 0.73 1.98 -30.10
CA LEU A 679 1.85 1.10 -29.79
C LEU A 679 1.48 0.12 -28.67
N ILE A 680 1.71 -1.18 -28.86
CA ILE A 680 1.80 -2.16 -27.78
C ILE A 680 3.26 -2.58 -27.67
N LEU A 681 3.88 -2.35 -26.51
CA LEU A 681 5.27 -2.65 -26.24
C LEU A 681 5.39 -3.72 -25.15
N GLY A 682 6.07 -4.82 -25.49
CA GLY A 682 6.44 -5.87 -24.54
C GLY A 682 7.78 -5.59 -23.87
N GLU A 683 7.83 -5.71 -22.54
CA GLU A 683 9.05 -5.60 -21.74
C GLU A 683 9.18 -6.75 -20.73
N PRO A 684 10.38 -7.06 -20.19
CA PRO A 684 10.51 -8.08 -19.17
C PRO A 684 9.93 -7.62 -17.81
N PRO A 685 9.55 -8.56 -16.92
CA PRO A 685 9.02 -8.21 -15.60
C PRO A 685 10.06 -7.53 -14.70
N ASN A 686 9.57 -6.78 -13.71
CA ASN A 686 10.35 -6.05 -12.70
C ASN A 686 11.30 -5.00 -13.31
N GLY A 687 10.78 -4.18 -14.24
CA GLY A 687 11.47 -3.00 -14.75
C GLY A 687 11.79 -1.98 -13.66
N LEU A 688 12.92 -1.28 -13.85
CA LEU A 688 13.24 -0.15 -12.99
C LEU A 688 12.31 1.01 -13.38
N PRO A 689 11.58 1.63 -12.45
CA PRO A 689 10.63 2.70 -12.76
C PRO A 689 11.24 3.86 -13.58
N MET A 690 12.54 4.12 -13.40
CA MET A 690 13.24 5.14 -14.17
C MET A 690 13.43 4.77 -15.65
N LEU A 691 13.74 3.51 -15.96
CA LEU A 691 13.87 3.05 -17.34
C LEU A 691 12.51 3.03 -18.04
N GLU A 692 11.47 2.67 -17.30
CA GLU A 692 10.09 2.70 -17.72
C GLU A 692 9.61 4.12 -18.03
N THR A 693 9.88 5.07 -17.15
CA THR A 693 9.55 6.49 -17.36
C THR A 693 10.26 7.05 -18.61
N ASN A 694 11.55 6.72 -18.79
CA ASN A 694 12.29 7.14 -19.98
C ASN A 694 11.68 6.53 -21.26
N CYS A 695 11.20 5.28 -21.20
CA CYS A 695 10.49 4.64 -22.31
C CYS A 695 9.20 5.39 -22.65
N ASP A 696 8.40 5.68 -21.62
CA ASP A 696 7.11 6.35 -21.77
C ASP A 696 7.30 7.77 -22.37
N GLN A 697 8.34 8.50 -21.93
CA GLN A 697 8.73 9.80 -22.49
C GLN A 697 9.13 9.72 -23.97
N VAL A 698 10.03 8.80 -24.35
CA VAL A 698 10.44 8.66 -25.75
C VAL A 698 9.26 8.33 -26.66
N VAL A 699 8.35 7.44 -26.22
CA VAL A 699 7.18 7.04 -27.00
C VAL A 699 6.20 8.21 -27.23
N PHE A 700 5.90 9.01 -26.19
CA PHE A 700 4.92 10.09 -26.31
C PHE A 700 5.50 11.44 -26.74
N GLU A 701 6.63 11.85 -26.19
CA GLU A 701 7.20 13.19 -26.41
C GLU A 701 8.02 13.26 -27.68
N GLU A 702 8.84 12.24 -27.96
CA GLU A 702 9.66 12.23 -29.19
C GLU A 702 8.89 11.66 -30.38
N TYR A 703 8.34 10.45 -30.26
CA TYR A 703 7.65 9.80 -31.37
C TYR A 703 6.20 10.25 -31.54
N GLY A 704 5.51 10.67 -30.48
CA GLY A 704 4.16 11.20 -30.60
C GLY A 704 3.08 10.17 -30.91
N PHE A 705 3.20 8.94 -30.41
CA PHE A 705 2.19 7.91 -30.62
C PHE A 705 0.79 8.31 -30.13
N SER A 706 -0.24 8.03 -30.92
CA SER A 706 -1.65 8.34 -30.60
C SER A 706 -2.11 7.67 -29.31
N SER A 707 -1.72 6.40 -29.14
CA SER A 707 -2.04 5.57 -27.99
C SER A 707 -0.91 4.58 -27.72
N TYR A 708 -0.74 4.17 -26.47
CA TYR A 708 0.38 3.36 -26.03
C TYR A 708 -0.04 2.42 -24.90
N TYR A 709 0.38 1.17 -24.96
CA TYR A 709 0.30 0.23 -23.85
C TYR A 709 1.65 -0.47 -23.66
N ARG A 710 2.23 -0.33 -22.48
CA ARG A 710 3.41 -1.09 -22.05
C ARG A 710 2.95 -2.24 -21.17
N GLY A 711 3.36 -3.45 -21.50
CA GLY A 711 2.99 -4.65 -20.76
C GLY A 711 4.16 -5.61 -20.59
N ILE A 712 4.07 -6.45 -19.56
CA ILE A 712 5.04 -7.51 -19.32
C ILE A 712 4.91 -8.55 -20.44
N GLY A 713 5.93 -8.70 -21.28
CA GLY A 713 5.94 -9.57 -22.47
C GLY A 713 5.37 -10.96 -22.20
N PRO A 714 5.86 -11.72 -21.19
CA PRO A 714 5.32 -13.02 -20.84
C PRO A 714 3.80 -13.07 -20.63
N THR A 715 3.16 -11.99 -20.16
CA THR A 715 1.70 -11.93 -19.93
C THR A 715 0.89 -12.02 -21.23
N PHE A 716 1.47 -11.59 -22.35
CA PHE A 716 0.83 -11.67 -23.65
C PHE A 716 0.54 -13.11 -24.07
N ASN A 717 1.31 -14.08 -23.55
CA ASN A 717 1.10 -15.49 -23.83
C ASN A 717 -0.23 -16.04 -23.27
N ALA A 718 -0.87 -15.35 -22.31
CA ALA A 718 -2.19 -15.72 -21.82
C ALA A 718 -3.30 -15.57 -22.88
N TYR A 719 -3.09 -14.74 -23.91
CA TYR A 719 -4.04 -14.50 -25.00
C TYR A 719 -3.91 -15.50 -26.15
N HIS A 720 -3.29 -16.66 -25.89
CA HIS A 720 -3.24 -17.79 -26.81
C HIS A 720 -4.23 -18.88 -26.41
N ASP A 721 -4.52 -19.75 -27.38
CA ASP A 721 -5.18 -21.03 -27.12
C ASP A 721 -4.20 -22.02 -26.49
N ILE A 722 -4.09 -21.98 -25.17
CA ILE A 722 -3.19 -22.84 -24.39
C ILE A 722 -3.54 -24.32 -24.59
N GLN A 723 -4.83 -24.67 -24.71
CA GLN A 723 -5.24 -26.07 -24.93
C GLN A 723 -4.78 -26.58 -26.30
N GLY A 724 -4.77 -25.71 -27.31
CA GLY A 724 -4.19 -25.99 -28.62
C GLY A 724 -2.68 -26.31 -28.55
N ILE A 725 -1.93 -25.60 -27.71
CA ILE A 725 -0.49 -25.86 -27.49
C ILE A 725 -0.27 -27.28 -26.91
N PHE A 726 -1.15 -27.70 -26.00
CA PHE A 726 -1.08 -29.04 -25.41
C PHE A 726 -1.87 -30.13 -26.17
N GLN A 727 -2.41 -29.82 -27.36
CA GLN A 727 -3.16 -30.77 -28.22
C GLN A 727 -4.33 -31.48 -27.49
N THR A 728 -5.04 -30.76 -26.63
CA THR A 728 -6.16 -31.33 -25.83
C THR A 728 -7.49 -31.14 -26.55
N PRO A 729 -8.43 -32.12 -26.55
CA PRO A 729 -9.74 -31.98 -27.18
C PRO A 729 -10.54 -30.80 -26.61
N LYS A 730 -11.18 -30.01 -27.47
CA LYS A 730 -12.00 -28.86 -27.08
C LYS A 730 -13.44 -29.27 -26.78
N ASP A 731 -14.01 -28.78 -25.69
CA ASP A 731 -15.46 -28.55 -25.60
C ASP A 731 -15.79 -27.27 -26.37
N ALA A 732 -16.75 -27.37 -27.30
CA ALA A 732 -17.08 -26.29 -28.21
C ALA A 732 -17.70 -25.08 -27.48
N SER A 733 -16.93 -23.98 -27.28
CA SER A 733 -17.39 -22.57 -27.24
C SER A 733 -16.47 -21.57 -26.46
N THR A 734 -15.21 -21.86 -26.16
CA THR A 734 -14.33 -20.83 -25.55
C THR A 734 -13.95 -19.77 -26.59
N VAL A 735 -14.55 -18.60 -26.42
CA VAL A 735 -14.41 -17.42 -27.29
C VAL A 735 -12.94 -16.94 -27.28
N SER A 736 -12.37 -16.76 -28.47
CA SER A 736 -10.98 -16.35 -28.79
C SER A 736 -10.45 -15.06 -28.12
N ASN A 737 -11.26 -14.37 -27.31
CA ASN A 737 -10.96 -13.05 -26.79
C ASN A 737 -10.89 -13.02 -25.25
N THR A 738 -10.61 -14.13 -24.59
CA THR A 738 -10.44 -14.16 -23.13
C THR A 738 -9.06 -14.72 -22.78
N PRO A 739 -8.34 -14.11 -21.83
CA PRO A 739 -7.05 -14.65 -21.39
C PRO A 739 -7.27 -15.98 -20.66
N SER A 740 -6.28 -16.86 -20.76
CA SER A 740 -6.30 -18.14 -20.07
C SER A 740 -6.39 -17.97 -18.55
N GLU A 741 -7.19 -18.82 -17.91
CA GLU A 741 -7.49 -18.73 -16.47
C GLU A 741 -6.24 -18.96 -15.60
N ALA A 742 -5.42 -19.96 -15.91
CA ALA A 742 -4.18 -20.22 -15.20
C ALA A 742 -3.13 -20.78 -16.17
N VAL A 743 -1.95 -20.15 -16.22
CA VAL A 743 -0.83 -20.60 -17.05
C VAL A 743 0.49 -20.18 -16.40
N MET A 744 1.48 -21.07 -16.40
CA MET A 744 2.83 -20.74 -15.98
C MET A 744 3.70 -20.57 -17.23
N VAL A 745 4.11 -19.33 -17.52
CA VAL A 745 4.91 -19.02 -18.70
C VAL A 745 6.40 -19.02 -18.33
N ILE A 746 7.18 -19.81 -19.05
CA ILE A 746 8.64 -19.83 -18.95
C ILE A 746 9.20 -19.20 -20.22
N ASP A 747 9.65 -17.95 -20.12
CA ASP A 747 10.26 -17.24 -21.24
C ASP A 747 11.78 -17.35 -21.15
N SER A 748 12.37 -18.21 -21.98
CA SER A 748 13.82 -18.44 -22.06
C SER A 748 14.42 -17.74 -23.27
N GLY A 749 14.75 -16.46 -23.07
CA GLY A 749 15.20 -15.55 -24.12
C GLY A 749 16.73 -15.40 -24.22
N TYR A 750 17.15 -14.35 -24.95
CA TYR A 750 18.57 -14.05 -25.15
C TYR A 750 19.27 -13.50 -23.90
N SER A 751 18.62 -12.62 -23.13
CA SER A 751 19.26 -11.95 -22.00
C SER A 751 19.14 -12.71 -20.68
N HIS A 752 18.01 -13.38 -20.45
CA HIS A 752 17.66 -14.05 -19.21
C HIS A 752 16.51 -15.03 -19.47
N THR A 753 16.16 -15.81 -18.46
CA THR A 753 14.97 -16.67 -18.43
C THR A 753 14.04 -16.23 -17.30
N THR A 754 12.74 -16.11 -17.54
CA THR A 754 11.74 -15.77 -16.50
C THR A 754 10.70 -16.84 -16.33
N ILE A 755 10.23 -17.02 -15.10
CA ILE A 755 9.08 -17.86 -14.73
C ILE A 755 8.00 -16.90 -14.27
N THR A 756 6.90 -16.83 -15.02
CA THR A 756 5.80 -15.89 -14.80
C THR A 756 4.48 -16.66 -14.64
N PRO A 757 4.02 -16.90 -13.40
CA PRO A 757 2.69 -17.47 -13.16
C PRO A 757 1.62 -16.42 -13.45
N LEU A 758 0.65 -16.78 -14.30
CA LEU A 758 -0.45 -15.92 -14.72
C LEU A 758 -1.79 -16.49 -14.26
N LEU A 759 -2.63 -15.64 -13.68
CA LEU A 759 -4.02 -15.92 -13.33
C LEU A 759 -4.93 -14.95 -14.08
N GLN A 760 -5.80 -15.46 -14.96
CA GLN A 760 -6.70 -14.68 -15.80
C GLN A 760 -5.98 -13.56 -16.58
N GLY A 761 -4.79 -13.89 -17.11
CA GLY A 761 -3.94 -12.94 -17.83
C GLY A 761 -3.16 -11.94 -16.95
N ARG A 762 -3.31 -12.00 -15.63
CA ARG A 762 -2.55 -11.14 -14.69
C ARG A 762 -1.34 -11.87 -14.12
N PRO A 763 -0.16 -11.23 -14.07
CA PRO A 763 1.00 -11.81 -13.42
C PRO A 763 0.87 -11.78 -11.89
N LEU A 764 1.17 -12.90 -11.24
CA LEU A 764 1.28 -12.97 -9.78
C LEU A 764 2.70 -12.52 -9.38
N GLN A 765 2.87 -11.21 -9.21
CA GLN A 765 4.17 -10.54 -9.09
C GLN A 765 5.10 -11.16 -8.02
N SER A 766 4.57 -11.50 -6.84
CA SER A 766 5.35 -12.11 -5.74
C SER A 766 5.97 -13.46 -6.12
N ALA A 767 5.35 -14.18 -7.05
CA ALA A 767 5.75 -15.51 -7.49
C ALA A 767 6.58 -15.49 -8.78
N ILE A 768 6.87 -14.33 -9.37
CA ILE A 768 7.77 -14.23 -10.52
C ILE A 768 9.19 -14.60 -10.09
N ARG A 769 9.88 -15.40 -10.91
CA ARG A 769 11.28 -15.77 -10.70
C ARG A 769 12.08 -15.49 -11.97
N ARG A 770 13.35 -15.14 -11.79
CA ARG A 770 14.27 -14.80 -12.87
C ARG A 770 15.57 -15.58 -12.71
N LEU A 771 16.01 -16.17 -13.80
CA LEU A 771 17.32 -16.77 -13.98
C LEU A 771 18.15 -15.88 -14.91
N ASP A 772 19.33 -15.44 -14.49
CA ASP A 772 20.18 -14.55 -15.29
C ASP A 772 20.92 -15.26 -16.44
N VAL A 773 20.63 -16.55 -16.64
CA VAL A 773 21.10 -17.33 -17.77
C VAL A 773 20.12 -17.17 -18.94
N GLY A 774 20.63 -16.60 -20.03
CA GLY A 774 19.96 -16.54 -21.33
C GLY A 774 20.94 -16.87 -22.46
N GLY A 775 20.46 -16.78 -23.71
CA GLY A 775 21.26 -17.10 -24.90
C GLY A 775 22.61 -16.38 -25.00
N LYS A 776 22.74 -15.14 -24.50
CA LYS A 776 24.01 -14.39 -24.45
C LYS A 776 25.05 -15.05 -23.55
N VAL A 777 24.63 -15.49 -22.37
CA VAL A 777 25.50 -16.19 -21.42
C VAL A 777 25.96 -17.51 -22.02
N LEU A 778 25.05 -18.24 -22.66
CA LEU A 778 25.35 -19.50 -23.34
C LEU A 778 26.37 -19.31 -24.47
N THR A 779 26.15 -18.32 -25.35
CA THR A 779 27.07 -18.00 -26.45
C THR A 779 28.43 -17.60 -25.91
N ASN A 780 28.51 -16.72 -24.91
CA ASN A 780 29.77 -16.30 -24.30
C ASN A 780 30.53 -17.45 -23.63
N TYR A 781 29.80 -18.36 -22.97
CA TYR A 781 30.39 -19.55 -22.36
C TYR A 781 30.94 -20.50 -23.43
N LEU A 782 30.20 -20.74 -24.51
CA LEU A 782 30.68 -21.51 -25.65
C LEU A 782 31.92 -20.87 -26.29
N THR A 783 31.91 -19.55 -26.49
CA THR A 783 33.07 -18.79 -27.01
C THR A 783 34.31 -19.05 -26.16
N ARG A 784 34.17 -19.00 -24.83
CA ARG A 784 35.27 -19.29 -23.91
C ARG A 784 35.77 -20.73 -24.02
N LEU A 785 34.87 -21.71 -24.08
CA LEU A 785 35.24 -23.12 -24.18
C LEU A 785 35.98 -23.42 -25.49
N ILE A 786 35.46 -22.91 -26.61
CA ILE A 786 36.07 -23.06 -27.92
C ILE A 786 37.44 -22.38 -27.96
N SER A 787 37.54 -21.15 -27.47
CA SER A 787 38.79 -20.36 -27.47
C SER A 787 39.92 -20.99 -26.66
N LEU A 788 39.59 -21.81 -25.66
CA LEU A 788 40.59 -22.54 -24.87
C LEU A 788 41.04 -23.85 -25.54
N ARG A 789 40.21 -24.45 -26.40
CA ARG A 789 40.45 -25.80 -26.96
C ARG A 789 40.88 -25.79 -28.42
N HIS A 790 40.41 -24.82 -29.18
CA HIS A 790 40.55 -24.73 -30.63
C HIS A 790 41.16 -23.38 -31.03
N PHE A 791 40.39 -22.54 -31.71
CA PHE A 791 40.78 -21.21 -32.18
C PHE A 791 40.22 -20.15 -31.25
N ASP A 792 40.92 -19.03 -31.13
CA ASP A 792 40.43 -17.87 -30.40
C ASP A 792 39.25 -17.23 -31.14
N MET A 793 38.04 -17.46 -30.64
CA MET A 793 36.78 -16.99 -31.24
C MET A 793 36.20 -15.79 -30.48
N ARG A 794 36.98 -15.12 -29.62
CA ARG A 794 36.49 -14.03 -28.75
C ARG A 794 35.93 -12.84 -29.53
N ASN A 795 36.41 -12.60 -30.76
CA ASN A 795 35.94 -11.53 -31.63
C ASN A 795 34.83 -11.96 -32.60
N ASP A 796 34.48 -13.26 -32.63
CA ASP A 796 33.60 -13.86 -33.65
C ASP A 796 32.33 -14.44 -33.00
N THR A 797 31.72 -13.67 -32.10
CA THR A 797 30.57 -14.12 -31.30
C THR A 797 29.33 -14.45 -32.14
N TYR A 798 29.19 -13.87 -33.33
CA TYR A 798 28.11 -14.20 -34.27
C TYR A 798 28.22 -15.66 -34.76
N ILE A 799 29.42 -16.05 -35.21
CA ILE A 799 29.68 -17.42 -35.69
C ILE A 799 29.47 -18.41 -34.54
N VAL A 800 29.91 -18.08 -33.33
CA VAL A 800 29.69 -18.94 -32.16
C VAL A 800 28.21 -19.06 -31.80
N ASN A 801 27.41 -18.00 -31.99
CA ASN A 801 25.96 -18.09 -31.81
C ASN A 801 25.32 -19.06 -32.83
N GLU A 802 25.75 -19.00 -34.10
CA GLU A 802 25.31 -19.93 -35.14
C GLU A 802 25.72 -21.39 -34.79
N MET A 803 26.96 -21.60 -34.34
CA MET A 803 27.42 -22.91 -33.85
C MET A 803 26.52 -23.44 -32.73
N LYS A 804 26.15 -22.58 -31.77
CA LYS A 804 25.26 -22.95 -30.66
C LYS A 804 23.90 -23.38 -31.20
N GLU A 805 23.28 -22.59 -32.05
CA GLU A 805 21.94 -22.85 -32.60
C GLU A 805 21.90 -24.12 -33.46
N LEU A 806 22.95 -24.40 -34.24
CA LEU A 806 23.01 -25.58 -35.10
C LEU A 806 23.38 -26.86 -34.34
N SER A 807 24.23 -26.77 -33.32
CA SER A 807 24.87 -27.96 -32.74
C SER A 807 24.44 -28.30 -31.32
N CYS A 808 24.03 -27.34 -30.49
CA CYS A 808 23.77 -27.59 -29.07
C CYS A 808 22.38 -28.18 -28.82
N TYR A 809 22.25 -28.98 -27.77
CA TYR A 809 21.00 -29.63 -27.37
C TYR A 809 21.00 -29.89 -25.85
N VAL A 810 19.81 -30.12 -25.28
CA VAL A 810 19.63 -30.48 -23.87
C VAL A 810 19.57 -32.01 -23.75
N THR A 811 20.50 -32.59 -23.00
CA THR A 811 20.53 -34.03 -22.74
C THR A 811 19.60 -34.43 -21.58
N SER A 812 19.04 -35.65 -21.64
CA SER A 812 18.20 -36.22 -20.58
C SER A 812 18.99 -36.95 -19.48
N ASP A 813 20.26 -37.30 -19.76
CA ASP A 813 21.22 -37.93 -18.84
C ASP A 813 22.62 -37.34 -19.06
N PHE A 814 22.86 -36.24 -18.35
CA PHE A 814 24.10 -35.49 -18.43
C PHE A 814 25.34 -36.33 -18.06
N LYS A 815 25.22 -37.19 -17.06
CA LYS A 815 26.35 -38.00 -16.56
C LYS A 815 26.79 -39.03 -17.60
N SER A 816 25.84 -39.71 -18.23
CA SER A 816 26.12 -40.70 -19.28
C SER A 816 26.80 -40.07 -20.50
N ASP A 817 26.30 -38.92 -20.97
CA ASP A 817 26.89 -38.23 -22.11
C ASP A 817 28.26 -37.62 -21.79
N MET A 818 28.47 -37.16 -20.55
CA MET A 818 29.80 -36.76 -20.07
C MET A 818 30.81 -37.92 -20.12
N GLU A 819 30.44 -39.12 -19.68
CA GLU A 819 31.31 -40.31 -19.74
C GLU A 819 31.70 -40.70 -21.18
N LYS A 820 30.75 -40.67 -22.12
CA LYS A 820 31.03 -40.92 -23.56
C LYS A 820 31.97 -39.88 -24.14
N SER A 821 31.90 -38.64 -23.67
CA SER A 821 32.76 -37.54 -24.11
C SER A 821 34.15 -37.54 -23.46
N TRP A 822 34.39 -38.41 -22.47
CA TRP A 822 35.64 -38.42 -21.74
C TRP A 822 36.76 -39.10 -22.54
N LYS A 823 37.86 -38.36 -22.74
CA LYS A 823 39.02 -38.82 -23.52
C LYS A 823 39.73 -40.04 -22.94
N GLY A 824 39.60 -40.29 -21.64
CA GLY A 824 40.37 -41.30 -20.91
C GLY A 824 41.72 -40.78 -20.42
N THR A 825 42.47 -41.67 -19.77
CA THR A 825 43.78 -41.38 -19.16
C THR A 825 44.88 -41.23 -20.22
N ARG A 826 45.98 -40.54 -19.89
CA ARG A 826 47.05 -40.21 -20.84
C ARG A 826 47.66 -41.48 -21.46
N GLY A 827 47.41 -41.71 -22.75
CA GLY A 827 47.95 -42.84 -23.53
C GLY A 827 46.89 -43.81 -24.05
N GLU A 828 45.73 -43.87 -23.39
CA GLU A 828 44.62 -44.78 -23.73
C GLU A 828 43.36 -43.96 -24.05
N ARG A 829 43.10 -43.77 -25.35
CA ARG A 829 41.86 -43.10 -25.79
C ARG A 829 40.72 -44.10 -25.72
N ARG A 830 39.63 -43.73 -25.06
CA ARG A 830 38.42 -44.56 -25.00
C ARG A 830 37.80 -44.72 -26.41
N PRO A 831 37.26 -45.91 -26.75
CA PRO A 831 36.62 -46.15 -28.03
C PRO A 831 35.53 -45.13 -28.38
N ASP A 832 34.67 -44.81 -27.41
CA ASP A 832 33.57 -43.85 -27.58
C ASP A 832 34.07 -42.44 -27.87
N PHE A 833 35.17 -42.02 -27.24
CA PHE A 833 35.78 -40.73 -27.54
C PHE A 833 36.35 -40.68 -28.97
N VAL A 834 36.95 -41.79 -29.44
CA VAL A 834 37.56 -41.87 -30.77
C VAL A 834 36.51 -41.91 -31.88
N SER A 835 35.43 -42.69 -31.69
CA SER A 835 34.30 -42.76 -32.61
C SER A 835 33.40 -41.53 -32.56
N GLY A 836 33.55 -40.69 -31.53
CA GLY A 836 32.70 -39.51 -31.29
C GLY A 836 31.44 -39.83 -30.50
N GLY A 837 31.17 -41.11 -30.20
CA GLY A 837 30.10 -41.55 -29.29
C GLY A 837 28.68 -41.19 -29.76
N GLY A 838 28.50 -40.82 -31.03
CA GLY A 838 27.26 -40.23 -31.55
C GLY A 838 26.99 -38.79 -31.08
N LEU A 839 27.90 -38.21 -30.29
CA LEU A 839 27.77 -36.88 -29.68
C LEU A 839 28.67 -35.84 -30.35
N ALA A 840 29.81 -36.22 -30.92
CA ALA A 840 30.69 -35.27 -31.59
C ALA A 840 30.12 -34.84 -32.95
N LYS A 841 30.31 -33.58 -33.32
CA LYS A 841 30.04 -33.04 -34.67
C LYS A 841 31.19 -32.15 -35.09
N ASP A 842 31.42 -32.04 -36.40
CA ASP A 842 32.40 -31.11 -36.96
C ASP A 842 31.67 -29.91 -37.54
N TYR A 843 32.03 -28.70 -37.12
CA TYR A 843 31.53 -27.45 -37.66
C TYR A 843 32.58 -26.82 -38.57
N ILE A 844 32.24 -26.63 -39.83
CA ILE A 844 33.11 -26.02 -40.84
C ILE A 844 32.91 -24.51 -40.79
N LEU A 845 33.98 -23.75 -40.53
CA LEU A 845 33.93 -22.29 -40.44
C LEU A 845 33.55 -21.68 -41.81
N PRO A 846 32.77 -20.58 -41.83
CA PRO A 846 32.52 -19.84 -43.05
C PRO A 846 33.82 -19.25 -43.61
N ASP A 847 33.96 -19.22 -44.94
CA ASP A 847 35.13 -18.64 -45.62
C ASP A 847 34.86 -17.21 -46.15
N PHE A 848 33.62 -16.72 -46.03
CA PHE A 848 33.08 -15.43 -46.48
C PHE A 848 33.33 -15.04 -47.96
N HIS A 849 34.09 -15.84 -48.69
CA HIS A 849 34.32 -15.74 -50.13
C HIS A 849 33.31 -16.55 -50.93
N THR A 850 33.01 -17.77 -50.46
CA THR A 850 32.05 -18.68 -51.11
C THR A 850 30.81 -18.90 -50.26
N ARG A 851 30.97 -18.88 -48.93
CA ARG A 851 29.91 -19.21 -47.97
C ARG A 851 29.91 -18.26 -46.78
N SER A 852 28.76 -17.64 -46.52
CA SER A 852 28.57 -16.70 -45.40
C SER A 852 28.20 -17.37 -44.07
N GLN A 853 27.67 -18.59 -44.10
CA GLN A 853 27.28 -19.39 -42.92
C GLN A 853 28.21 -20.59 -42.74
N GLY A 854 28.31 -21.16 -41.55
CA GLY A 854 29.02 -22.43 -41.35
C GLY A 854 28.18 -23.64 -41.73
N ILE A 855 28.81 -24.81 -41.74
CA ILE A 855 28.12 -26.09 -41.99
C ILE A 855 28.41 -27.05 -40.84
N LEU A 856 27.35 -27.60 -40.24
CA LEU A 856 27.47 -28.69 -39.28
C LEU A 856 27.47 -30.04 -40.01
N CYS A 857 28.48 -30.86 -39.72
CA CYS A 857 28.68 -32.18 -40.31
C CYS A 857 28.75 -33.27 -39.22
N GLU A 858 28.46 -34.50 -39.62
CA GLU A 858 28.79 -35.68 -38.81
C GLU A 858 30.29 -35.70 -38.50
N TYR A 859 30.65 -36.12 -37.29
CA TYR A 859 32.05 -36.22 -36.89
C TYR A 859 32.76 -37.32 -37.66
N GLU A 860 33.86 -36.95 -38.32
CA GLU A 860 34.69 -37.88 -39.10
C GLU A 860 36.09 -37.98 -38.48
N PRO A 861 36.45 -39.11 -37.83
CA PRO A 861 37.78 -39.31 -37.24
C PRO A 861 38.93 -39.12 -38.25
N ALA A 862 38.68 -39.39 -39.54
CA ALA A 862 39.65 -39.28 -40.63
C ALA A 862 40.02 -37.83 -40.98
N ARG A 863 39.13 -36.85 -40.75
CA ARG A 863 39.41 -35.41 -40.99
C ARG A 863 40.54 -34.88 -40.11
N HIS A 864 40.71 -35.45 -38.93
CA HIS A 864 41.75 -35.08 -37.97
C HIS A 864 43.00 -35.99 -38.04
N SER A 865 43.10 -36.86 -39.05
CA SER A 865 44.25 -37.73 -39.24
C SER A 865 45.43 -36.98 -39.89
N LYS A 866 46.66 -37.24 -39.39
CA LYS A 866 47.89 -36.65 -39.96
C LYS A 866 48.12 -37.00 -41.45
N ALA A 867 47.44 -38.03 -41.96
CA ALA A 867 47.57 -38.49 -43.35
C ALA A 867 46.93 -37.54 -44.37
N ARG A 868 45.84 -36.84 -44.02
CA ARG A 868 45.18 -35.88 -44.93
C ARG A 868 45.96 -34.57 -45.07
N LYS A 869 46.67 -34.17 -44.01
CA LYS A 869 47.57 -33.00 -44.00
C LYS A 869 48.78 -33.14 -44.94
N ALA A 870 49.11 -34.37 -45.34
CA ALA A 870 50.17 -34.66 -46.32
C ALA A 870 49.69 -34.67 -47.78
N ALA A 871 48.37 -34.63 -48.03
CA ALA A 871 47.77 -34.84 -49.36
C ALA A 871 47.35 -33.55 -50.11
N GLY A 872 47.61 -32.36 -49.57
CA GLY A 872 47.51 -31.08 -50.30
C GLY A 872 46.10 -30.66 -50.77
N GLN A 873 45.02 -31.25 -50.24
CA GLN A 873 43.65 -30.76 -50.47
C GLN A 873 43.40 -29.50 -49.63
N SER A 874 42.73 -28.47 -50.19
CA SER A 874 42.47 -27.21 -49.51
C SER A 874 41.78 -27.45 -48.16
N GLU A 875 42.42 -27.01 -47.07
CA GLU A 875 41.90 -27.11 -45.71
C GLU A 875 40.68 -26.20 -45.57
N GLU A 876 39.48 -26.78 -45.45
CA GLU A 876 38.37 -26.06 -44.81
C GLU A 876 38.61 -26.12 -43.29
N ASP A 877 38.68 -24.98 -42.62
CA ASP A 877 38.93 -24.92 -41.19
C ASP A 877 37.72 -25.49 -40.41
N ALA A 878 37.89 -26.70 -39.88
CA ALA A 878 36.84 -27.45 -39.17
C ALA A 878 37.11 -27.54 -37.67
N LEU A 879 36.06 -27.35 -36.88
CA LEU A 879 36.07 -27.33 -35.43
C LEU A 879 35.19 -28.45 -34.87
N THR A 880 35.78 -29.39 -34.14
CA THR A 880 35.02 -30.50 -33.53
C THR A 880 34.37 -30.07 -32.22
N LEU A 881 33.04 -30.02 -32.19
CA LEU A 881 32.25 -29.78 -30.99
C LEU A 881 31.89 -31.11 -30.33
N ARG A 882 32.16 -31.24 -29.03
CA ARG A 882 31.94 -32.48 -28.26
C ARG A 882 30.98 -32.22 -27.10
N ASN A 883 31.51 -32.19 -25.86
CA ASN A 883 30.68 -32.01 -24.67
C ASN A 883 30.14 -30.59 -24.53
N GLU A 884 30.74 -29.62 -25.23
CA GLU A 884 30.22 -28.24 -25.29
C GLU A 884 28.78 -28.19 -25.81
N ARG A 885 28.40 -29.14 -26.69
CA ARG A 885 27.05 -29.22 -27.29
C ARG A 885 25.93 -29.37 -26.24
N PHE A 886 26.19 -30.07 -25.14
CA PHE A 886 25.19 -30.28 -24.08
C PHE A 886 25.59 -29.63 -22.74
N ALA A 887 26.88 -29.40 -22.49
CA ALA A 887 27.35 -28.70 -21.30
C ALA A 887 27.04 -27.19 -21.31
N VAL A 888 26.90 -26.58 -22.49
CA VAL A 888 26.51 -25.17 -22.59
C VAL A 888 25.03 -25.00 -22.20
N PRO A 889 24.04 -25.69 -22.82
CA PRO A 889 22.64 -25.60 -22.39
C PRO A 889 22.37 -26.08 -20.96
N GLU A 890 23.22 -26.96 -20.40
CA GLU A 890 23.10 -27.41 -19.01
C GLU A 890 23.15 -26.25 -18.01
N LEU A 891 23.75 -25.10 -18.35
CA LEU A 891 23.74 -23.91 -17.49
C LEU A 891 22.34 -23.36 -17.18
N ILE A 892 21.31 -23.73 -17.94
CA ILE A 892 19.91 -23.38 -17.62
C ILE A 892 19.40 -24.24 -16.45
N PHE A 893 19.85 -25.49 -16.36
CA PHE A 893 19.44 -26.47 -15.34
C PHE A 893 20.37 -26.46 -14.14
N ASN A 894 21.68 -26.20 -14.34
CA ASN A 894 22.71 -26.14 -13.31
C ASN A 894 23.64 -24.92 -13.53
N PRO A 895 23.18 -23.69 -13.22
CA PRO A 895 23.96 -22.46 -13.45
C PRO A 895 25.29 -22.40 -12.66
N SER A 896 25.35 -23.10 -11.53
CA SER A 896 26.52 -23.14 -10.64
C SER A 896 27.77 -23.71 -11.32
N ASP A 897 27.60 -24.60 -12.31
CA ASP A 897 28.71 -25.15 -13.09
C ASP A 897 29.43 -24.09 -13.93
N GLY A 898 28.72 -23.02 -14.30
CA GLY A 898 29.26 -21.84 -14.99
C GLY A 898 29.78 -20.77 -14.02
N GLY A 899 29.77 -21.02 -12.71
CA GLY A 899 30.11 -20.05 -11.67
C GLY A 899 29.00 -19.05 -11.34
N ILE A 900 27.78 -19.28 -11.83
CA ILE A 900 26.61 -18.42 -11.56
C ILE A 900 25.89 -18.97 -10.33
N ARG A 901 25.89 -18.21 -9.23
CA ARG A 901 25.30 -18.61 -7.95
C ARG A 901 23.78 -18.43 -7.94
N GLN A 902 23.09 -19.13 -8.83
CA GLN A 902 21.62 -19.18 -8.90
C GLN A 902 21.16 -20.65 -8.96
N PRO A 903 19.96 -20.95 -8.43
CA PRO A 903 19.34 -22.25 -8.58
C PRO A 903 18.94 -22.51 -10.05
N GLY A 904 18.73 -23.78 -10.40
CA GLY A 904 18.34 -24.20 -11.73
C GLY A 904 16.90 -23.82 -12.07
N LEU A 905 16.54 -23.93 -13.36
CA LEU A 905 15.19 -23.61 -13.82
C LEU A 905 14.08 -24.40 -13.08
N ALA A 906 14.28 -25.69 -12.83
CA ALA A 906 13.29 -26.51 -12.12
C ALA A 906 13.13 -26.12 -10.64
N ASP A 907 14.22 -25.75 -9.97
CA ASP A 907 14.18 -25.26 -8.59
C ASP A 907 13.48 -23.89 -8.53
N LEU A 908 13.73 -23.00 -9.49
CA LEU A 908 13.05 -21.71 -9.58
C LEU A 908 11.54 -21.84 -9.83
N ILE A 909 11.11 -22.87 -10.58
CA ILE A 909 9.68 -23.17 -10.73
C ILE A 909 9.09 -23.59 -9.38
N GLN A 910 9.79 -24.42 -8.61
CA GLN A 910 9.36 -24.81 -7.27
C GLN A 910 9.30 -23.59 -6.32
N ASP A 911 10.30 -22.72 -6.35
CA ASP A 911 10.32 -21.47 -5.58
C ASP A 911 9.18 -20.53 -5.98
N SER A 912 8.81 -20.50 -7.27
CA SER A 912 7.64 -19.76 -7.77
C SER A 912 6.34 -20.34 -7.20
N LEU A 913 6.18 -21.67 -7.21
CA LEU A 913 5.00 -22.36 -6.66
C LEU A 913 4.86 -22.16 -5.16
N ASN A 914 5.95 -22.12 -4.41
CA ASN A 914 5.94 -21.92 -2.95
C ASN A 914 5.35 -20.56 -2.52
N GLU A 915 5.37 -19.55 -3.40
CA GLU A 915 4.70 -18.26 -3.16
C GLU A 915 3.22 -18.27 -3.51
N LEU A 916 2.75 -19.31 -4.21
CA LEU A 916 1.36 -19.44 -4.63
C LEU A 916 0.57 -20.26 -3.60
N PRO A 917 -0.73 -19.92 -3.38
CA PRO A 917 -1.62 -20.79 -2.64
C PRO A 917 -1.64 -22.21 -3.22
N ALA A 918 -1.57 -23.22 -2.36
CA ALA A 918 -1.50 -24.63 -2.77
C ALA A 918 -2.62 -25.05 -3.75
N GLY A 919 -3.80 -24.44 -3.63
CA GLY A 919 -4.93 -24.69 -4.54
C GLY A 919 -4.70 -24.28 -6.01
N LEU A 920 -3.73 -23.41 -6.29
CA LEU A 920 -3.37 -23.01 -7.66
C LEU A 920 -2.33 -23.95 -8.31
N TRP A 921 -1.64 -24.78 -7.52
CA TRP A 921 -0.53 -25.59 -8.03
C TRP A 921 -0.94 -26.56 -9.14
N PRO A 922 -2.04 -27.34 -9.00
CA PRO A 922 -2.44 -28.27 -10.06
C PRO A 922 -2.69 -27.57 -11.39
N SER A 923 -3.37 -26.41 -11.36
CA SER A 923 -3.69 -25.65 -12.57
C SER A 923 -2.45 -25.02 -13.22
N MET A 924 -1.50 -24.54 -12.42
CA MET A 924 -0.24 -23.97 -12.94
C MET A 924 0.66 -25.05 -13.53
N LEU A 925 0.81 -26.19 -12.84
CA LEU A 925 1.63 -27.32 -13.27
C LEU A 925 1.07 -28.04 -14.50
N ALA A 926 -0.25 -28.09 -14.65
CA ALA A 926 -0.90 -28.66 -15.82
C ALA A 926 -0.80 -27.78 -17.08
N ASN A 927 -0.34 -26.53 -16.94
CA ASN A 927 -0.28 -25.53 -18.00
C ASN A 927 1.06 -24.77 -18.01
N ILE A 928 2.20 -25.48 -18.05
CA ILE A 928 3.53 -24.86 -18.19
C ILE A 928 3.85 -24.68 -19.69
N VAL A 929 3.94 -23.43 -20.14
CA VAL A 929 4.25 -23.08 -21.53
C VAL A 929 5.63 -22.44 -21.61
N VAL A 930 6.50 -23.02 -22.43
CA VAL A 930 7.87 -22.53 -22.64
C VAL A 930 7.94 -21.77 -23.96
N VAL A 931 8.36 -20.52 -23.90
CA VAL A 931 8.56 -19.62 -25.05
C VAL A 931 10.00 -19.06 -25.08
N GLY A 932 10.34 -18.34 -26.14
CA GLY A 932 11.67 -17.76 -26.32
C GLY A 932 12.63 -18.65 -27.13
N GLY A 933 13.77 -18.08 -27.53
CA GLY A 933 14.70 -18.72 -28.46
C GLY A 933 15.38 -19.98 -27.91
N ASN A 934 15.67 -20.05 -26.60
CA ASN A 934 16.32 -21.24 -26.04
C ASN A 934 15.35 -22.44 -25.94
N ALA A 935 14.04 -22.22 -26.07
CA ALA A 935 13.07 -23.31 -26.13
C ALA A 935 13.27 -24.21 -27.37
N LEU A 936 14.02 -23.75 -28.37
CA LEU A 936 14.36 -24.51 -29.58
C LEU A 936 15.45 -25.57 -29.36
N PHE A 937 16.13 -25.61 -28.21
CA PHE A 937 17.06 -26.70 -27.94
C PHE A 937 16.33 -28.04 -27.89
N ASP A 938 16.81 -29.00 -28.68
CA ASP A 938 16.29 -30.36 -28.65
C ASP A 938 16.41 -30.95 -27.24
N GLY A 939 15.33 -31.57 -26.75
CA GLY A 939 15.29 -32.17 -25.41
C GLY A 939 14.93 -31.21 -24.27
N PHE A 940 14.82 -29.89 -24.51
CA PHE A 940 14.55 -28.90 -23.45
C PHE A 940 13.26 -29.20 -22.69
N ILE A 941 12.15 -29.42 -23.41
CA ILE A 941 10.82 -29.65 -22.84
C ILE A 941 10.79 -30.95 -22.04
N GLN A 942 11.35 -32.02 -22.60
CA GLN A 942 11.38 -33.33 -21.97
C GLN A 942 12.23 -33.33 -20.68
N ARG A 943 13.39 -32.66 -20.72
CA ARG A 943 14.26 -32.51 -19.55
C ARG A 943 13.58 -31.70 -18.45
N LEU A 944 12.99 -30.56 -18.80
CA LEU A 944 12.30 -29.71 -17.85
C LEU A 944 11.12 -30.43 -17.18
N GLN A 945 10.27 -31.10 -17.97
CA GLN A 945 9.16 -31.87 -17.42
C GLN A 945 9.64 -32.95 -16.43
N LYS A 946 10.69 -33.70 -16.81
CA LYS A 946 11.27 -34.74 -15.95
C LYS A 946 11.75 -34.16 -14.61
N GLU A 947 12.39 -32.99 -14.61
CA GLU A 947 12.91 -32.37 -13.40
C GLU A 947 11.84 -31.74 -12.51
N VAL A 948 10.79 -31.15 -13.09
CA VAL A 948 9.68 -30.57 -12.33
C VAL A 948 8.86 -31.66 -11.65
N VAL A 949 8.57 -32.78 -12.35
CA VAL A 949 7.87 -33.94 -11.77
C VAL A 949 8.56 -34.47 -10.51
N GLN A 950 9.91 -34.41 -10.46
CA GLN A 950 10.68 -34.89 -9.30
C GLN A 950 10.62 -33.96 -8.08
N ARG A 951 10.08 -32.75 -8.23
CA ARG A 951 10.08 -31.69 -7.20
C ARG A 951 8.71 -31.36 -6.64
N VAL A 952 7.65 -31.81 -7.30
CA VAL A 952 6.27 -31.50 -6.93
C VAL A 952 5.56 -32.76 -6.42
N PRO A 953 4.49 -32.59 -5.63
CA PRO A 953 3.67 -33.72 -5.15
C PRO A 953 3.15 -34.63 -6.29
N ASP A 954 3.09 -35.94 -6.03
CA ASP A 954 2.69 -36.97 -7.00
C ASP A 954 1.22 -36.84 -7.48
N ASP A 955 0.38 -36.11 -6.74
CA ASP A 955 -1.02 -35.83 -7.08
C ASP A 955 -1.17 -34.71 -8.12
N CYS A 956 -0.11 -33.94 -8.39
CA CYS A 956 -0.10 -32.87 -9.38
C CYS A 956 0.32 -33.39 -10.76
N ILE A 957 -0.53 -33.18 -11.77
CA ILE A 957 -0.20 -33.52 -13.16
C ILE A 957 0.66 -32.39 -13.76
N VAL A 958 1.92 -32.69 -14.06
CA VAL A 958 2.84 -31.75 -14.72
C VAL A 958 2.78 -31.92 -16.23
N ARG A 959 2.50 -30.83 -16.94
CA ARG A 959 2.52 -30.78 -18.41
C ARG A 959 3.34 -29.58 -18.85
N VAL A 960 4.39 -29.85 -19.62
CA VAL A 960 5.24 -28.81 -20.21
C VAL A 960 5.10 -28.88 -21.73
N ALA A 961 4.79 -27.76 -22.37
CA ALA A 961 4.70 -27.69 -23.82
C ALA A 961 5.36 -26.43 -24.38
N ARG A 962 5.68 -26.49 -25.67
CA ARG A 962 6.24 -25.41 -26.47
C ARG A 962 5.31 -25.17 -27.65
N PRO A 963 4.97 -23.92 -28.00
CA PRO A 963 4.24 -23.62 -29.23
C PRO A 963 5.09 -23.99 -30.47
N ALA A 964 4.44 -24.14 -31.63
CA ALA A 964 5.13 -24.47 -32.88
C ALA A 964 6.27 -23.49 -33.19
N ASP A 965 5.97 -22.19 -33.09
CA ASP A 965 6.96 -21.11 -33.17
C ASP A 965 7.07 -20.37 -31.81
N PRO A 966 8.06 -20.70 -30.96
CA PRO A 966 8.28 -20.06 -29.67
C PRO A 966 8.96 -18.69 -29.78
N ILE A 967 9.49 -18.31 -30.96
CA ILE A 967 10.18 -17.04 -31.17
C ILE A 967 9.18 -15.91 -31.32
N THR A 968 8.09 -16.13 -32.07
CA THR A 968 7.07 -15.11 -32.33
C THR A 968 5.82 -15.24 -31.45
N ASN A 969 5.73 -16.28 -30.61
CA ASN A 969 4.55 -16.55 -29.79
C ASN A 969 4.15 -15.36 -28.91
N THR A 970 5.09 -14.78 -28.17
CA THR A 970 4.83 -13.61 -27.30
C THR A 970 4.27 -12.44 -28.12
N TRP A 971 4.82 -12.19 -29.30
CA TRP A 971 4.35 -11.15 -30.22
C TRP A 971 2.91 -11.41 -30.69
N TYR A 972 2.58 -12.62 -31.12
CA TYR A 972 1.20 -12.97 -31.50
C TYR A 972 0.22 -12.84 -30.34
N GLY A 973 0.68 -13.08 -29.10
CA GLY A 973 -0.11 -12.83 -27.90
C GLY A 973 -0.45 -11.34 -27.74
N GLY A 974 0.54 -10.46 -28.01
CA GLY A 974 0.34 -9.01 -28.04
C GLY A 974 -0.58 -8.56 -29.17
N ALA A 975 -0.52 -9.23 -30.33
CA ALA A 975 -1.43 -9.00 -31.45
C ALA A 975 -2.87 -9.45 -31.14
N ASN A 976 -3.04 -10.56 -30.44
CA ASN A 976 -4.35 -11.00 -29.94
C ASN A 976 -4.91 -10.00 -28.90
N LEU A 977 -4.05 -9.50 -28.01
CA LEU A 977 -4.40 -8.43 -27.07
C LEU A 977 -4.81 -7.14 -27.78
N ALA A 978 -4.15 -6.78 -28.89
CA ALA A 978 -4.52 -5.61 -29.70
C ALA A 978 -5.97 -5.68 -30.23
N ASN A 979 -6.46 -6.91 -30.49
CA ASN A 979 -7.83 -7.18 -30.94
C ASN A 979 -8.83 -7.37 -29.79
N HIS A 980 -8.37 -7.36 -28.54
CA HIS A 980 -9.23 -7.55 -27.38
C HIS A 980 -10.19 -6.37 -27.18
N SER A 981 -11.45 -6.66 -26.83
CA SER A 981 -12.51 -5.65 -26.72
C SER A 981 -12.22 -4.54 -25.68
N GLN A 982 -11.36 -4.83 -24.71
CA GLN A 982 -10.99 -3.93 -23.64
C GLN A 982 -9.60 -3.27 -23.80
N ILE A 983 -8.93 -3.41 -24.96
CA ILE A 983 -7.60 -2.81 -25.19
C ILE A 983 -7.57 -1.30 -24.93
N ASN A 984 -8.66 -0.58 -25.25
CA ASN A 984 -8.76 0.86 -25.01
C ASN A 984 -8.81 1.23 -23.52
N LYS A 985 -9.14 0.28 -22.63
CA LYS A 985 -9.07 0.50 -21.17
C LYS A 985 -7.65 0.39 -20.65
N LEU A 986 -6.84 -0.49 -21.26
CA LEU A 986 -5.44 -0.70 -20.92
C LEU A 986 -4.54 0.40 -21.47
N ALA A 987 -4.74 0.76 -22.73
CA ALA A 987 -3.90 1.71 -23.41
C ALA A 987 -4.13 3.14 -22.90
N VAL A 988 -3.04 3.91 -22.87
CA VAL A 988 -3.01 5.34 -22.59
C VAL A 988 -3.03 6.09 -23.92
N THR A 989 -3.76 7.20 -24.01
CA THR A 989 -3.66 8.11 -25.17
C THR A 989 -2.61 9.19 -24.95
N LYS A 990 -2.08 9.79 -26.02
CA LYS A 990 -1.13 10.92 -25.90
C LYS A 990 -1.70 12.05 -25.04
N GLN A 991 -2.98 12.35 -25.23
CA GLN A 991 -3.69 13.36 -24.45
C GLN A 991 -3.73 12.99 -22.96
N GLU A 992 -4.04 11.74 -22.62
CA GLU A 992 -4.02 11.26 -21.23
C GLU A 992 -2.60 11.33 -20.61
N TYR A 993 -1.55 11.07 -21.40
CA TYR A 993 -0.17 11.21 -20.95
C TYR A 993 0.21 12.69 -20.71
N GLU A 994 -0.14 13.59 -21.64
CA GLU A 994 0.08 15.03 -21.50
C GLU A 994 -0.70 15.62 -20.30
N GLU A 995 -1.87 15.06 -19.99
CA GLU A 995 -2.73 15.50 -18.89
C GLU A 995 -2.28 14.95 -17.52
N HIS A 996 -1.83 13.70 -17.44
CA HIS A 996 -1.58 13.01 -16.17
C HIS A 996 -0.10 12.67 -15.89
N GLY A 997 0.77 12.78 -16.88
CA GLY A 997 2.20 12.50 -16.79
C GLY A 997 2.58 11.02 -16.65
N ALA A 998 3.88 10.75 -16.64
CA ALA A 998 4.44 9.39 -16.62
C ALA A 998 4.09 8.57 -15.37
N ALA A 999 3.96 9.20 -14.20
CA ALA A 999 3.62 8.49 -12.95
C ALA A 999 2.23 7.87 -12.98
N TRP A 1000 1.25 8.54 -13.61
CA TRP A 1000 -0.07 7.98 -13.82
C TRP A 1000 -0.07 6.84 -14.84
N VAL A 1001 0.71 6.99 -15.92
CA VAL A 1001 0.89 5.92 -16.93
C VAL A 1001 1.46 4.66 -16.30
N ALA A 1002 2.49 4.78 -15.46
CA ALA A 1002 3.06 3.65 -14.72
C ALA A 1002 2.01 2.93 -13.86
N ARG A 1003 1.16 3.66 -13.12
CA ARG A 1003 0.05 3.06 -12.35
C ARG A 1003 -0.98 2.39 -13.26
N LYS A 1004 -1.39 3.04 -14.36
CA LYS A 1004 -2.37 2.48 -15.30
C LYS A 1004 -1.88 1.17 -15.91
N PHE A 1005 -0.60 1.10 -16.32
CA PHE A 1005 -0.02 -0.14 -16.85
C PHE A 1005 0.13 -1.24 -15.79
N ALA A 1006 0.33 -0.90 -14.51
CA ALA A 1006 0.40 -1.88 -13.42
C ALA A 1006 -0.95 -2.55 -13.08
N THR A 1007 -2.09 -1.88 -13.30
CA THR A 1007 -3.43 -2.37 -12.89
C THR A 1007 -4.01 -3.50 -13.75
N GLY A 1008 -3.69 -3.56 -15.06
CA GLY A 1008 -4.14 -4.62 -15.96
C GLY A 1008 -5.67 -4.65 -16.23
N LEU A 1009 -6.18 -5.74 -16.85
CA LEU A 1009 -7.61 -5.89 -17.16
C LEU A 1009 -8.39 -6.38 -15.92
N GLY A 1010 -9.27 -5.54 -15.39
CA GLY A 1010 -10.32 -5.87 -14.42
C GLY A 1010 -10.27 -5.11 -13.08
N ALA A 1011 -9.86 -3.84 -13.13
CA ALA A 1011 -10.36 -2.83 -12.21
C ALA A 1011 -11.73 -2.32 -12.68
#